data_AF-A0A494SUE0-F1
#
_entry.id   AF-A0A494SUE0-F1
#
_cell.length_a   1.000
_cell.length_b   1.000
_cell.length_c   1.000
_cell.angle_alpha   90.00
_cell.angle_beta   90.00
_cell.angle_gamma   90.00
#
_symmetry.space_group_name_H-M   'P 1'
#
loop_
_entity.id
_entity.type
_entity.pdbx_description
1 polymer ?
#
loop_
_entity_poly.entity_id
_entity_poly.type
_entity_poly.pdbx_seq_one_letter_code
_entity_poly.pdbx_strand_id
1 'polypeptide(L)'
;MFGRLRASYPSRRIVATRFGRVLLVSGAVVFGVLCPPVGFAQDIDDEPVSSEGAADVFTLTLGDVGLGESLRLQGVDGRAQITVPVPTGVVPRALNATLTVPPWLDRGWIDVESNDRPIFRVDLSGDAQTVPVSIPLGAAAIVGGAVTLEFSSTLIPDAGYCPAPSGDPVRIIDAAVDYSGVPAIPRTISEFLPPVLRQLTVFVPAEPGTDVIDAVLTLTTSVTESFGAQNVRMVVRPDTDLRSAPPSGPFERTVVLSDNTDAGAELIFPVPDTPPQLYITGSGSELLDQTRLITSPVADLAVTRGALAGPRVPPAVLAPNSTTLDALDIGTVTGAPTASVALDQTRLGRSAADVSVHLTGSYTPGAGSLTATIGDRTLAVWTADDTGRLDQWIDIPNAELDRITTLDVTVSRSSEGSGSACGAQSASTVTIDGASVIESSDSASPVPLGFGSLPQALTPRVGVALAENSFVNTVRAVSLVNGLQRMSTRLMQPHVVEVDEALNGTEPAIVIAPDGNLPDTLELPVSSNGAATLSVTATDTSGSETLLTLDTAVPFGTVQVASNPNGAALMVASSNGAPAQLDDLIAWLDAGTNRWFGLSGDVLFGTPGAEPLTLSSNDLTGPQTDTAAQSQTSNKLVVFFAGVGVVLILSGLIVAAIIVVRSRRRSQRGNGPVEP
;
A
#
# COMPACT_ATOMS: atom_id res chain seq x y z
N MET A 1 48.50 -38.50 21.80
CA MET A 1 49.74 -39.26 21.50
C MET A 1 49.84 -39.35 19.98
N PHE A 2 50.13 -38.22 19.33
CA PHE A 2 51.40 -37.80 18.71
C PHE A 2 51.82 -38.58 17.46
N GLY A 3 51.70 -37.91 16.31
CA GLY A 3 52.48 -38.13 15.09
C GLY A 3 52.71 -36.79 14.40
N ARG A 4 53.84 -36.14 14.72
CA ARG A 4 54.39 -34.94 14.04
C ARG A 4 55.24 -35.40 12.86
N LEU A 5 55.31 -34.60 11.79
CA LEU A 5 56.57 -34.31 11.08
C LEU A 5 56.48 -32.96 10.33
N ARG A 6 57.57 -32.19 10.47
CA ARG A 6 57.83 -30.82 10.00
C ARG A 6 58.57 -30.83 8.66
N ALA A 7 58.37 -29.77 7.85
CA ALA A 7 59.40 -29.03 7.07
C ALA A 7 58.71 -27.76 6.51
N SER A 8 59.03 -26.51 6.85
CA SER A 8 60.26 -25.70 6.72
C SER A 8 60.68 -25.34 5.28
N TYR A 9 60.25 -24.12 4.89
CA TYR A 9 60.73 -23.19 3.86
C TYR A 9 62.28 -23.01 3.85
N PRO A 10 62.93 -22.53 2.75
CA PRO A 10 62.91 -21.09 2.43
C PRO A 10 63.07 -20.64 0.95
N SER A 11 62.48 -19.46 0.72
CA SER A 11 62.77 -18.34 -0.21
C SER A 11 63.98 -18.38 -1.16
N ARG A 12 63.82 -17.80 -2.38
CA ARG A 12 64.51 -16.55 -2.82
C ARG A 12 64.13 -16.06 -4.23
N ARG A 13 63.87 -14.74 -4.28
CA ARG A 13 64.29 -13.69 -5.25
C ARG A 13 63.65 -13.57 -6.65
N ILE A 14 62.97 -12.43 -6.76
CA ILE A 14 62.56 -11.66 -7.93
C ILE A 14 63.79 -11.01 -8.61
N VAL A 15 63.82 -11.04 -9.95
CA VAL A 15 64.65 -10.17 -10.81
C VAL A 15 63.72 -9.54 -11.85
N ALA A 16 63.86 -8.23 -12.04
CA ALA A 16 63.11 -7.40 -12.97
C ALA A 16 64.03 -6.86 -14.08
N THR A 17 63.52 -6.75 -15.31
CA THR A 17 64.03 -5.92 -16.43
C THR A 17 62.90 -5.83 -17.49
N ARG A 18 62.25 -4.68 -17.77
CA ARG A 18 62.62 -3.55 -18.69
C ARG A 18 62.74 -4.02 -20.16
N PHE A 19 62.26 -3.40 -21.25
CA PHE A 19 61.78 -2.06 -21.66
C PHE A 19 61.06 -2.22 -23.03
N GLY A 20 60.03 -1.45 -23.41
CA GLY A 20 60.14 -0.26 -24.29
C GLY A 20 58.81 -0.04 -25.06
N ARG A 21 58.11 1.09 -24.88
CA ARG A 21 58.17 2.39 -25.61
C ARG A 21 57.63 2.37 -27.06
N VAL A 22 56.47 3.02 -27.28
CA VAL A 22 56.25 4.00 -28.38
C VAL A 22 55.41 5.17 -27.84
N LEU A 23 55.87 6.37 -28.17
CA LEU A 23 55.40 7.72 -27.85
C LEU A 23 54.51 8.24 -28.99
N LEU A 24 53.53 9.10 -28.70
CA LEU A 24 53.31 10.34 -29.46
C LEU A 24 52.61 11.40 -28.60
N VAL A 25 53.07 12.63 -28.77
CA VAL A 25 52.87 13.84 -27.94
C VAL A 25 52.21 14.93 -28.78
N SER A 26 51.36 15.75 -28.16
CA SER A 26 51.32 17.24 -28.20
C SER A 26 49.88 17.71 -27.89
N GLY A 27 49.59 18.73 -27.08
CA GLY A 27 50.41 19.73 -26.41
C GLY A 27 49.57 20.52 -25.39
N ALA A 28 50.26 21.20 -24.48
CA ALA A 28 49.75 21.77 -23.23
C ALA A 28 49.32 23.24 -23.32
N VAL A 29 48.44 23.67 -22.40
CA VAL A 29 48.54 24.98 -21.71
C VAL A 29 48.14 24.78 -20.24
N VAL A 30 49.01 25.23 -19.33
CA VAL A 30 48.91 25.16 -17.86
C VAL A 30 48.63 26.56 -17.32
N PHE A 31 47.69 26.66 -16.37
CA PHE A 31 47.73 27.68 -15.31
C PHE A 31 47.37 26.99 -14.00
N GLY A 32 48.34 26.95 -13.07
CA GLY A 32 48.19 26.31 -11.76
C GLY A 32 47.92 27.35 -10.68
N VAL A 33 47.00 27.02 -9.77
CA VAL A 33 46.92 27.58 -8.42
C VAL A 33 46.72 26.39 -7.47
N LEU A 34 47.71 26.17 -6.60
CA LEU A 34 47.72 25.19 -5.51
C LEU A 34 47.17 25.84 -4.25
N CYS A 35 46.25 25.18 -3.55
CA CYS A 35 45.97 25.44 -2.13
C CYS A 35 45.97 24.08 -1.38
N PRO A 36 46.67 23.96 -0.23
CA PRO A 36 46.80 22.71 0.52
C PRO A 36 45.56 22.40 1.39
N PRO A 37 45.40 21.14 1.87
CA PRO A 37 44.27 20.74 2.70
C PRO A 37 44.41 21.26 4.13
N VAL A 38 43.38 21.95 4.62
CA VAL A 38 43.27 22.38 6.02
C VAL A 38 42.75 21.20 6.84
N GLY A 39 43.61 20.67 7.71
CA GLY A 39 43.19 19.87 8.85
C GLY A 39 42.71 20.82 9.95
N PHE A 40 41.48 20.63 10.44
CA PHE A 40 40.99 21.37 11.59
C PHE A 40 41.51 20.70 12.86
N ALA A 41 42.40 21.43 13.54
CA ALA A 41 42.79 21.20 14.92
C ALA A 41 41.65 21.61 15.87
N GLN A 42 41.59 20.90 17.00
CA GLN A 42 40.76 21.22 18.15
C GLN A 42 41.18 22.56 18.75
N ASP A 43 40.21 23.42 19.04
CA ASP A 43 40.32 24.40 20.11
C ASP A 43 39.26 24.04 21.17
N ILE A 44 39.70 24.03 22.42
CA ILE A 44 38.94 23.70 23.62
C ILE A 44 38.84 24.97 24.47
N ASP A 45 37.64 25.14 25.04
CA ASP A 45 37.22 26.02 26.15
C ASP A 45 36.82 27.48 25.85
N ASP A 46 35.49 27.66 25.71
CA ASP A 46 34.73 28.48 26.65
C ASP A 46 33.35 27.82 26.86
N GLU A 47 33.12 27.21 28.02
CA GLU A 47 31.81 26.72 28.46
C GLU A 47 30.85 27.88 28.73
N PRO A 48 29.58 27.76 28.30
CA PRO A 48 28.46 28.15 29.11
C PRO A 48 27.78 26.90 29.66
N VAL A 49 27.87 26.76 30.98
CA VAL A 49 26.86 26.18 31.89
C VAL A 49 26.02 25.06 31.27
N SER A 50 26.42 23.83 31.60
CA SER A 50 25.60 22.62 31.62
C SER A 50 24.09 22.88 31.64
N SER A 51 23.47 22.77 30.47
CA SER A 51 22.03 22.52 30.39
C SER A 51 21.79 21.06 30.74
N GLU A 52 21.07 20.87 31.84
CA GLU A 52 20.45 19.62 32.25
C GLU A 52 19.87 18.87 31.04
N GLY A 53 20.26 17.59 30.91
CA GLY A 53 19.63 16.54 30.10
C GLY A 53 19.22 16.92 28.67
N ALA A 54 19.96 16.42 27.68
CA ALA A 54 19.32 16.14 26.39
C ALA A 54 18.15 15.17 26.69
N ALA A 55 16.94 15.72 26.83
CA ALA A 55 15.74 14.91 26.94
C ALA A 55 15.73 14.00 25.70
N ASP A 56 15.44 12.71 25.88
CA ASP A 56 15.27 11.82 24.74
C ASP A 56 14.19 12.42 23.84
N VAL A 57 14.61 12.92 22.66
CA VAL A 57 13.74 13.47 21.63
C VAL A 57 13.58 12.40 20.57
N PHE A 58 12.34 12.13 20.18
CA PHE A 58 12.05 11.28 19.04
C PHE A 58 10.94 11.92 18.19
N THR A 59 10.88 11.49 16.93
CA THR A 59 9.98 12.06 15.94
C THR A 59 9.06 10.97 15.37
N LEU A 60 7.78 11.32 15.21
CA LEU A 60 6.80 10.52 14.47
C LEU A 60 6.35 11.33 13.25
N THR A 61 6.52 10.76 12.07
CA THR A 61 5.99 11.34 10.82
C THR A 61 4.47 11.18 10.74
N LEU A 62 3.80 11.97 9.91
CA LEU A 62 2.37 11.73 9.62
C LEU A 62 2.13 10.35 9.01
N GLY A 63 3.09 9.83 8.24
CA GLY A 63 3.06 8.45 7.73
C GLY A 63 3.12 7.40 8.84
N ASP A 64 3.95 7.59 9.88
CA ASP A 64 4.02 6.68 11.04
C ASP A 64 2.67 6.54 11.75
N VAL A 65 1.86 7.59 11.77
CA VAL A 65 0.56 7.63 12.47
C VAL A 65 -0.64 7.40 11.52
N GLY A 66 -0.39 7.02 10.27
CA GLY A 66 -1.43 6.67 9.30
C GLY A 66 -2.17 7.86 8.67
N LEU A 67 -1.60 9.07 8.73
CA LEU A 67 -2.17 10.28 8.14
C LEU A 67 -1.65 10.58 6.71
N GLY A 68 -0.79 9.71 6.17
CA GLY A 68 -0.19 9.85 4.85
C GLY A 68 1.00 10.83 4.81
N GLU A 69 1.51 11.08 3.61
CA GLU A 69 2.71 11.91 3.40
C GLU A 69 2.39 13.39 3.08
N SER A 70 1.16 13.69 2.68
CA SER A 70 0.74 15.03 2.28
C SER A 70 -0.71 15.32 2.67
N LEU A 71 -0.92 16.45 3.34
CA LEU A 71 -2.23 17.03 3.60
C LEU A 71 -2.49 18.20 2.63
N ARG A 72 -3.73 18.37 2.17
CA ARG A 72 -4.10 19.40 1.20
C ARG A 72 -5.14 20.34 1.80
N LEU A 73 -4.91 21.64 1.67
CA LEU A 73 -5.89 22.70 1.95
C LEU A 73 -6.42 23.19 0.59
N GLN A 74 -7.63 22.76 0.25
CA GLN A 74 -8.22 22.97 -1.08
C GLN A 74 -8.86 24.37 -1.20
N GLY A 75 -8.67 25.01 -2.35
CA GLY A 75 -9.25 26.33 -2.63
C GLY A 75 -8.65 27.44 -1.76
N VAL A 76 -9.38 28.56 -1.66
CA VAL A 76 -8.93 29.77 -0.93
C VAL A 76 -9.25 29.75 0.57
N ASP A 77 -10.24 28.96 0.98
CA ASP A 77 -10.68 28.76 2.38
C ASP A 77 -10.62 27.26 2.75
N GLY A 78 -9.49 26.63 2.45
CA GLY A 78 -9.29 25.21 2.69
C GLY A 78 -9.17 24.87 4.18
N ARG A 79 -9.72 23.73 4.58
CA ARG A 79 -9.61 23.19 5.93
C ARG A 79 -9.04 21.78 5.94
N ALA A 80 -8.34 21.44 7.01
CA ALA A 80 -7.89 20.08 7.27
C ALA A 80 -7.76 19.84 8.77
N GLN A 81 -7.90 18.59 9.20
CA GLN A 81 -7.73 18.19 10.58
C GLN A 81 -6.74 17.02 10.65
N ILE A 82 -5.85 17.05 11.65
CA ILE A 82 -5.00 15.90 11.99
C ILE A 82 -5.16 15.57 13.46
N THR A 83 -5.10 14.29 13.78
CA THR A 83 -5.07 13.80 15.15
C THR A 83 -3.83 12.94 15.32
N VAL A 84 -2.94 13.34 16.23
CA VAL A 84 -1.66 12.66 16.45
C VAL A 84 -1.66 12.05 17.86
N PRO A 85 -1.37 10.75 18.01
CA PRO A 85 -1.32 10.11 19.32
C PRO A 85 -0.18 10.63 20.18
N VAL A 86 -0.42 10.74 21.48
CA VAL A 86 0.57 11.06 22.51
C VAL A 86 0.78 9.83 23.39
N PRO A 87 1.83 9.03 23.16
CA PRO A 87 2.14 7.89 24.01
C PRO A 87 2.32 8.30 25.48
N THR A 88 1.96 7.41 26.40
CA THR A 88 2.19 7.63 27.83
C THR A 88 3.69 7.83 28.10
N GLY A 89 4.03 8.79 28.98
CA GLY A 89 5.42 9.08 29.35
C GLY A 89 6.14 10.11 28.46
N VAL A 90 5.47 10.60 27.40
CA VAL A 90 6.04 11.61 26.50
C VAL A 90 5.14 12.84 26.40
N VAL A 91 5.71 13.95 25.92
CA VAL A 91 4.96 15.17 25.61
C VAL A 91 5.31 15.68 24.21
N PRO A 92 4.32 16.10 23.40
CA PRO A 92 4.56 16.68 22.09
C PRO A 92 5.19 18.08 22.23
N ARG A 93 6.14 18.41 21.35
CA ARG A 93 6.90 19.66 21.38
C ARG A 93 6.56 20.57 20.22
N ALA A 94 6.71 20.07 19.01
CA ALA A 94 6.46 20.83 17.79
C ALA A 94 5.99 19.91 16.67
N LEU A 95 5.11 20.41 15.81
CA LEU A 95 4.86 19.85 14.48
C LEU A 95 5.73 20.62 13.48
N ASN A 96 6.71 19.93 12.90
CA ASN A 96 7.54 20.48 11.82
C ASN A 96 7.00 19.99 10.49
N ALA A 97 6.92 20.88 9.50
CA ALA A 97 6.45 20.53 8.16
C ALA A 97 7.03 21.50 7.11
N THR A 98 6.85 21.15 5.84
CA THR A 98 7.07 22.06 4.72
C THR A 98 5.74 22.34 4.04
N LEU A 99 5.43 23.61 3.83
CA LEU A 99 4.26 24.03 3.06
C LEU A 99 4.67 24.27 1.61
N THR A 100 3.99 23.67 0.65
CA THR A 100 4.10 24.05 -0.76
C THR A 100 3.02 25.08 -1.08
N VAL A 101 3.44 26.22 -1.60
CA VAL A 101 2.58 27.36 -1.89
C VAL A 101 2.18 27.34 -3.37
N PRO A 102 0.90 27.55 -3.71
CA PRO A 102 0.48 27.62 -5.09
C PRO A 102 1.08 28.84 -5.82
N PRO A 103 1.42 28.72 -7.12
CA PRO A 103 2.09 29.78 -7.88
C PRO A 103 1.21 31.01 -8.14
N TRP A 104 -0.08 30.92 -7.84
CA TRP A 104 -1.05 31.99 -8.03
C TRP A 104 -1.33 32.81 -6.77
N LEU A 105 -0.77 32.42 -5.63
CA LEU A 105 -0.98 33.12 -4.36
C LEU A 105 -0.25 34.47 -4.41
N ASP A 106 -0.91 35.55 -3.99
CA ASP A 106 -0.22 36.83 -3.67
C ASP A 106 0.21 36.81 -2.19
N ARG A 107 -0.76 36.53 -1.30
CA ARG A 107 -0.57 36.47 0.15
C ARG A 107 -1.65 35.62 0.81
N GLY A 108 -1.42 35.13 2.00
CA GLY A 108 -2.42 34.41 2.77
C GLY A 108 -1.93 34.03 4.16
N TRP A 109 -2.73 33.28 4.90
CA TRP A 109 -2.29 32.68 6.15
C TRP A 109 -3.01 31.36 6.40
N ILE A 110 -2.45 30.57 7.31
CA ILE A 110 -3.05 29.36 7.86
C ILE A 110 -3.16 29.54 9.37
N ASP A 111 -4.38 29.47 9.89
CA ASP A 111 -4.67 29.39 11.32
C ASP A 111 -4.61 27.93 11.78
N VAL A 112 -3.93 27.70 12.91
CA VAL A 112 -3.81 26.39 13.54
C VAL A 112 -4.47 26.44 14.91
N GLU A 113 -5.46 25.60 15.10
CA GLU A 113 -6.25 25.51 16.33
C GLU A 113 -6.14 24.13 16.97
N SER A 114 -6.31 24.07 18.29
CA SER A 114 -6.44 22.83 19.03
C SER A 114 -7.62 22.96 19.99
N ASN A 115 -8.64 22.11 19.80
CA ASN A 115 -9.87 22.13 20.59
C ASN A 115 -10.51 23.55 20.66
N ASP A 116 -10.81 24.11 19.47
CA ASP A 116 -11.41 25.44 19.26
C ASP A 116 -10.59 26.62 19.84
N ARG A 117 -9.29 26.40 20.07
CA ARG A 117 -8.37 27.43 20.57
C ARG A 117 -7.24 27.66 19.57
N PRO A 118 -7.03 28.88 19.06
CA PRO A 118 -5.89 29.18 18.21
C PRO A 118 -4.59 29.05 18.99
N ILE A 119 -3.64 28.31 18.43
CA ILE A 119 -2.32 28.08 19.02
C ILE A 119 -1.18 28.65 18.18
N PHE A 120 -1.38 28.80 16.86
CA PHE A 120 -0.36 29.31 15.95
C PHE A 120 -0.98 29.87 14.66
N ARG A 121 -0.27 30.77 13.99
CA ARG A 121 -0.60 31.26 12.64
C ARG A 121 0.64 31.23 11.76
N VAL A 122 0.49 30.77 10.53
CA VAL A 122 1.54 30.75 9.51
C VAL A 122 1.18 31.74 8.42
N ASP A 123 2.05 32.72 8.17
CA ASP A 123 1.86 33.65 7.04
C ASP A 123 2.44 33.04 5.75
N LEU A 124 1.72 33.20 4.65
CA LEU A 124 2.11 32.73 3.32
C LEU A 124 2.30 33.91 2.37
N SER A 125 3.31 33.83 1.51
CA SER A 125 3.59 34.85 0.49
C SER A 125 3.80 34.19 -0.88
N GLY A 126 3.39 34.88 -1.94
CA GLY A 126 3.45 34.40 -3.33
C GLY A 126 4.86 34.21 -3.89
N ASP A 127 5.83 34.88 -3.29
CA ASP A 127 7.25 34.83 -3.64
C ASP A 127 7.98 33.61 -3.09
N ALA A 128 7.36 32.84 -2.18
CA ALA A 128 7.90 31.59 -1.67
C ALA A 128 7.24 30.38 -2.34
N GLN A 129 8.02 29.49 -2.96
CA GLN A 129 7.49 28.21 -3.47
C GLN A 129 7.26 27.19 -2.35
N THR A 130 8.11 27.25 -1.32
CA THR A 130 8.03 26.39 -0.13
C THR A 130 8.29 27.22 1.13
N VAL A 131 7.56 26.91 2.21
CA VAL A 131 7.67 27.58 3.50
C VAL A 131 7.87 26.52 4.58
N PRO A 132 9.07 26.38 5.18
CA PRO A 132 9.26 25.52 6.33
C PRO A 132 8.55 26.12 7.54
N VAL A 133 7.86 25.28 8.31
CA VAL A 133 7.08 25.69 9.48
C VAL A 133 7.39 24.79 10.68
N SER A 134 7.46 25.41 11.86
CA SER A 134 7.51 24.71 13.15
C SER A 134 6.42 25.25 14.06
N ILE A 135 5.40 24.43 14.31
CA ILE A 135 4.21 24.79 15.09
C ILE A 135 4.41 24.27 16.52
N PRO A 136 4.58 25.14 17.54
CA PRO A 136 4.76 24.71 18.91
C PRO A 136 3.48 24.09 19.49
N LEU A 137 3.60 22.90 20.08
CA LEU A 137 2.46 22.12 20.59
C LEU A 137 2.27 22.21 22.11
N GLY A 138 3.11 22.98 22.81
CA GLY A 138 3.00 23.14 24.27
C GLY A 138 1.68 23.79 24.74
N ALA A 139 0.95 24.42 23.83
CA ALA A 139 -0.36 25.04 24.07
C ALA A 139 -1.54 24.18 23.57
N ALA A 140 -1.26 23.04 22.92
CA ALA A 140 -2.28 22.14 22.37
C ALA A 140 -2.89 21.27 23.48
N ALA A 141 -4.18 20.97 23.35
CA ALA A 141 -4.89 20.15 24.31
C ALA A 141 -4.63 18.66 24.03
N ILE A 142 -4.28 17.90 25.07
CA ILE A 142 -4.19 16.44 25.00
C ILE A 142 -5.49 15.87 25.55
N VAL A 143 -6.31 15.28 24.68
CA VAL A 143 -7.60 14.68 25.03
C VAL A 143 -7.59 13.23 24.57
N GLY A 144 -7.95 12.31 25.47
CA GLY A 144 -7.96 10.88 25.14
C GLY A 144 -6.61 10.30 24.70
N GLY A 145 -5.49 10.91 25.12
CA GLY A 145 -4.15 10.49 24.72
C GLY A 145 -3.75 10.92 23.30
N ALA A 146 -4.39 11.92 22.72
CA ALA A 146 -4.03 12.47 21.42
C ALA A 146 -4.11 14.01 21.40
N VAL A 147 -3.40 14.61 20.46
CA VAL A 147 -3.54 16.04 20.10
C VAL A 147 -4.24 16.12 18.77
N THR A 148 -5.34 16.87 18.72
CA THR A 148 -6.03 17.21 17.49
C THR A 148 -5.73 18.65 17.11
N LEU A 149 -5.33 18.85 15.85
CA LEU A 149 -5.05 20.15 15.25
C LEU A 149 -5.97 20.38 14.05
N GLU A 150 -6.61 21.54 14.00
CA GLU A 150 -7.36 22.02 12.86
C GLU A 150 -6.57 23.12 12.14
N PHE A 151 -6.48 23.00 10.82
CA PHE A 151 -5.85 23.96 9.93
C PHE A 151 -6.93 24.63 9.10
N SER A 152 -6.94 25.96 9.09
CA SER A 152 -7.82 26.77 8.26
C SER A 152 -7.01 27.78 7.47
N SER A 153 -7.06 27.72 6.14
CA SER A 153 -6.38 28.67 5.26
C SER A 153 -7.28 29.84 4.88
N THR A 154 -6.66 30.99 4.64
CA THR A 154 -7.27 32.13 3.95
C THR A 154 -6.25 32.63 2.94
N LEU A 155 -6.53 32.41 1.65
CA LEU A 155 -5.61 32.68 0.55
C LEU A 155 -6.14 33.80 -0.35
N ILE A 156 -5.26 34.73 -0.69
CA ILE A 156 -5.58 35.88 -1.55
C ILE A 156 -4.81 35.67 -2.87
N PRO A 157 -5.50 35.45 -4.00
CA PRO A 157 -4.85 35.22 -5.28
C PRO A 157 -4.28 36.50 -5.89
N ASP A 158 -3.33 36.34 -6.79
CA ASP A 158 -2.77 37.39 -7.62
C ASP A 158 -3.86 38.10 -8.44
N ALA A 159 -3.68 39.41 -8.64
CA ALA A 159 -4.60 40.23 -9.41
C ALA A 159 -4.76 39.70 -10.84
N GLY A 160 -5.95 39.20 -11.18
CA GLY A 160 -6.29 38.67 -12.50
C GLY A 160 -6.20 37.15 -12.64
N TYR A 161 -5.78 36.43 -11.59
CA TYR A 161 -5.84 34.97 -11.56
C TYR A 161 -7.05 34.47 -10.75
N CYS A 162 -7.86 33.62 -11.37
CA CYS A 162 -9.01 32.99 -10.71
C CYS A 162 -8.68 31.52 -10.45
N PRO A 163 -8.27 31.14 -9.22
CA PRO A 163 -7.91 29.76 -8.93
C PRO A 163 -9.12 28.85 -9.10
N ALA A 164 -8.93 27.75 -9.83
CA ALA A 164 -9.90 26.66 -9.84
C ALA A 164 -9.95 26.03 -8.44
N PRO A 165 -11.14 25.70 -7.90
CA PRO A 165 -11.27 25.06 -6.58
C PRO A 165 -10.49 23.74 -6.44
N SER A 166 -10.30 23.02 -7.55
CA SER A 166 -9.51 21.78 -7.67
C SER A 166 -8.08 21.99 -8.21
N GLY A 167 -7.64 23.25 -8.36
CA GLY A 167 -6.30 23.61 -8.85
C GLY A 167 -5.19 23.29 -7.84
N ASP A 168 -3.99 23.85 -8.05
CA ASP A 168 -2.84 23.66 -7.15
C ASP A 168 -3.17 24.11 -5.72
N PRO A 169 -3.31 23.19 -4.74
CA PRO A 169 -3.66 23.55 -3.36
C PRO A 169 -2.40 23.87 -2.54
N VAL A 170 -2.59 24.51 -1.39
CA VAL A 170 -1.55 24.50 -0.37
C VAL A 170 -1.38 23.06 0.13
N ARG A 171 -0.14 22.57 0.13
CA ARG A 171 0.17 21.22 0.60
C ARG A 171 1.05 21.30 1.83
N ILE A 172 0.71 20.55 2.85
CA ILE A 172 1.57 20.28 3.99
C ILE A 172 2.26 18.95 3.71
N ILE A 173 3.58 18.95 3.56
CA ILE A 173 4.40 17.76 3.27
C ILE A 173 5.50 17.62 4.32
N ASP A 174 6.12 16.45 4.37
CA ASP A 174 7.23 16.12 5.28
C ASP A 174 6.90 16.43 6.75
N ALA A 175 5.62 16.30 7.10
CA ALA A 175 5.12 16.68 8.40
C ALA A 175 5.47 15.62 9.45
N ALA A 176 6.03 16.07 10.58
CA ALA A 176 6.44 15.21 11.67
C ALA A 176 6.33 15.92 13.02
N VAL A 177 5.96 15.16 14.06
CA VAL A 177 5.84 15.65 15.43
C VAL A 177 7.04 15.21 16.24
N ASP A 178 7.70 16.19 16.86
CA ASP A 178 8.75 15.95 17.83
C ASP A 178 8.16 15.78 19.22
N TYR A 179 8.65 14.78 19.94
CA TYR A 179 8.29 14.48 21.31
C TYR A 179 9.50 14.57 22.21
N SER A 180 9.28 14.85 23.49
CA SER A 180 10.32 14.66 24.51
C SER A 180 9.86 13.70 25.58
N GLY A 181 10.80 12.93 26.12
CA GLY A 181 10.57 11.92 27.14
C GLY A 181 10.69 10.51 26.56
N VAL A 182 10.51 9.52 27.42
CA VAL A 182 10.63 8.10 27.04
C VAL A 182 9.24 7.47 27.09
N PRO A 183 8.77 6.84 25.99
CA PRO A 183 7.50 6.13 26.02
C PRO A 183 7.48 5.07 27.15
N ALA A 184 6.36 5.01 27.85
CA ALA A 184 6.19 4.09 28.96
C ALA A 184 6.26 2.62 28.50
N ILE A 185 6.93 1.79 29.29
CA ILE A 185 7.03 0.36 29.06
C ILE A 185 5.72 -0.29 29.55
N PRO A 186 5.03 -1.08 28.71
CA PRO A 186 3.76 -1.67 29.10
C PRO A 186 3.94 -2.74 30.19
N ARG A 187 3.05 -2.74 31.17
CA ARG A 187 3.08 -3.65 32.33
C ARG A 187 1.90 -4.62 32.37
N THR A 188 0.88 -4.38 31.57
CA THR A 188 -0.36 -5.17 31.47
C THR A 188 -0.67 -5.49 30.01
N ILE A 189 -1.53 -6.48 29.78
CA ILE A 189 -1.97 -6.83 28.42
C ILE A 189 -2.71 -5.66 27.77
N SER A 190 -3.51 -4.91 28.54
CA SER A 190 -4.20 -3.70 28.07
C SER A 190 -3.26 -2.60 27.55
N GLU A 191 -2.01 -2.56 28.03
CA GLU A 191 -1.00 -1.59 27.60
C GLU A 191 -0.11 -2.15 26.48
N PHE A 192 -0.23 -3.44 26.15
CA PHE A 192 0.73 -4.13 25.29
C PHE A 192 0.82 -3.49 23.91
N LEU A 193 -0.28 -3.21 23.23
CA LEU A 193 -0.25 -2.54 21.94
C LEU A 193 -0.10 -1.02 22.13
N PRO A 194 0.95 -0.38 21.57
CA PRO A 194 1.11 1.07 21.63
C PRO A 194 0.12 1.77 20.70
N PRO A 195 -0.12 3.08 20.85
CA PRO A 195 -0.94 3.84 19.90
C PRO A 195 -0.27 3.99 18.51
N VAL A 196 1.04 3.76 18.43
CA VAL A 196 1.81 3.70 17.18
C VAL A 196 2.65 2.43 17.16
N LEU A 197 2.45 1.56 16.17
CA LEU A 197 3.19 0.31 16.03
C LEU A 197 3.95 0.29 14.70
N ARG A 198 5.27 0.36 14.76
CA ARG A 198 6.13 0.30 13.56
C ARG A 198 6.39 -1.14 13.12
N GLN A 199 6.53 -2.07 14.07
CA GLN A 199 6.82 -3.46 13.77
C GLN A 199 6.21 -4.41 14.80
N LEU A 200 5.60 -5.49 14.31
CA LEU A 200 5.23 -6.66 15.10
C LEU A 200 6.07 -7.85 14.65
N THR A 201 6.90 -8.37 15.56
CA THR A 201 7.65 -9.60 15.34
C THR A 201 6.90 -10.77 15.95
N VAL A 202 6.55 -11.77 15.15
CA VAL A 202 5.81 -12.96 15.59
C VAL A 202 6.73 -14.17 15.50
N PHE A 203 6.98 -14.81 16.62
CA PHE A 203 7.69 -16.09 16.67
C PHE A 203 6.69 -17.24 16.61
N VAL A 204 6.94 -18.18 15.70
CA VAL A 204 6.16 -19.42 15.54
C VAL A 204 7.11 -20.62 15.56
N PRO A 205 6.65 -21.85 15.86
CA PRO A 205 7.46 -23.05 15.75
C PRO A 205 8.08 -23.19 14.35
N ALA A 206 9.27 -23.77 14.26
CA ALA A 206 9.95 -24.00 12.98
C ALA A 206 9.16 -24.92 12.03
N GLU A 207 8.31 -25.78 12.58
CA GLU A 207 7.35 -26.63 11.86
C GLU A 207 5.94 -26.30 12.39
N PRO A 208 5.29 -25.24 11.88
CA PRO A 208 4.01 -24.80 12.40
C PRO A 208 2.88 -25.73 11.93
N GLY A 209 2.05 -26.20 12.87
CA GLY A 209 0.80 -26.88 12.55
C GLY A 209 -0.29 -25.90 12.12
N THR A 210 -1.40 -26.43 11.61
CA THR A 210 -2.55 -25.65 11.11
C THR A 210 -3.04 -24.60 12.10
N ASP A 211 -3.18 -24.97 13.38
CA ASP A 211 -3.68 -24.06 14.43
C ASP A 211 -2.77 -22.83 14.62
N VAL A 212 -1.46 -23.01 14.55
CA VAL A 212 -0.50 -21.90 14.65
C VAL A 212 -0.56 -21.02 13.41
N ILE A 213 -0.70 -21.63 12.23
CA ILE A 213 -0.82 -20.89 10.96
C ILE A 213 -2.11 -20.06 10.98
N ASP A 214 -3.23 -20.62 11.41
CA ASP A 214 -4.48 -19.88 11.60
C ASP A 214 -4.33 -18.73 12.61
N ALA A 215 -3.63 -18.98 13.71
CA ALA A 215 -3.38 -17.97 14.73
C ALA A 215 -2.53 -16.82 14.20
N VAL A 216 -1.45 -17.08 13.46
CA VAL A 216 -0.61 -16.01 12.91
C VAL A 216 -1.32 -15.22 11.81
N LEU A 217 -2.14 -15.88 10.97
CA LEU A 217 -2.95 -15.20 9.96
C LEU A 217 -4.03 -14.33 10.61
N THR A 218 -4.72 -14.84 11.65
CA THR A 218 -5.70 -14.09 12.43
C THR A 218 -5.07 -12.90 13.15
N LEU A 219 -3.90 -13.10 13.78
CA LEU A 219 -3.12 -12.03 14.42
C LEU A 219 -2.77 -10.94 13.41
N THR A 220 -2.35 -11.36 12.21
CA THR A 220 -1.97 -10.45 11.13
C THR A 220 -3.14 -9.59 10.71
N THR A 221 -4.29 -10.17 10.38
CA THR A 221 -5.44 -9.37 9.94
C THR A 221 -5.96 -8.48 11.06
N SER A 222 -5.99 -8.99 12.30
CA SER A 222 -6.51 -8.25 13.46
C SER A 222 -5.64 -7.05 13.82
N VAL A 223 -4.31 -7.20 13.79
CA VAL A 223 -3.38 -6.10 14.09
C VAL A 223 -3.41 -5.08 12.95
N THR A 224 -3.36 -5.54 11.70
CA THR A 224 -3.39 -4.63 10.55
C THR A 224 -4.71 -3.84 10.49
N GLU A 225 -5.85 -4.46 10.81
CA GLU A 225 -7.12 -3.75 10.92
C GLU A 225 -7.13 -2.76 12.10
N SER A 226 -6.67 -3.18 13.27
CA SER A 226 -6.64 -2.33 14.48
C SER A 226 -5.77 -1.09 14.33
N PHE A 227 -4.71 -1.15 13.52
CA PHE A 227 -3.81 -0.02 13.25
C PHE A 227 -4.14 0.73 11.96
N GLY A 228 -5.08 0.22 11.16
CA GLY A 228 -5.63 0.85 9.97
C GLY A 228 -4.57 1.34 8.99
N ALA A 229 -4.52 2.65 8.78
CA ALA A 229 -3.60 3.29 7.84
C ALA A 229 -2.13 3.32 8.32
N GLN A 230 -1.83 2.95 9.58
CA GLN A 230 -0.44 2.84 10.02
C GLN A 230 0.24 1.65 9.34
N ASN A 231 1.46 1.87 8.84
CA ASN A 231 2.23 0.86 8.13
C ASN A 231 2.96 -0.07 9.13
N VAL A 232 2.23 -0.98 9.78
CA VAL A 232 2.81 -1.96 10.72
C VAL A 232 3.62 -3.02 9.97
N ARG A 233 4.95 -3.03 10.15
CA ARG A 233 5.80 -4.08 9.57
C ARG A 233 5.57 -5.41 10.29
N MET A 234 5.00 -6.39 9.60
CA MET A 234 4.83 -7.75 10.12
C MET A 234 6.10 -8.56 9.83
N VAL A 235 6.71 -9.15 10.86
CA VAL A 235 7.92 -9.97 10.72
C VAL A 235 7.70 -11.31 11.40
N VAL A 236 7.67 -12.39 10.64
CA VAL A 236 7.54 -13.75 11.19
C VAL A 236 8.92 -14.39 11.29
N ARG A 237 9.21 -15.01 12.43
CA ARG A 237 10.51 -15.66 12.73
C ARG A 237 10.29 -17.04 13.37
N PRO A 238 11.23 -17.98 13.19
CA PRO A 238 11.15 -19.25 13.90
C PRO A 238 11.49 -19.02 15.38
N ASP A 239 10.78 -19.68 16.28
CA ASP A 239 10.96 -19.63 17.73
C ASP A 239 12.38 -20.01 18.18
N THR A 240 13.10 -20.81 17.40
CA THR A 240 14.53 -21.12 17.59
C THR A 240 15.42 -19.87 17.66
N ASP A 241 15.01 -18.78 17.02
CA ASP A 241 15.73 -17.50 17.03
C ASP A 241 15.42 -16.63 18.25
N LEU A 242 14.36 -16.95 19.01
CA LEU A 242 13.80 -16.09 20.06
C LEU A 242 14.84 -15.66 21.10
N ARG A 243 15.73 -16.57 21.50
CA ARG A 243 16.79 -16.30 22.48
C ARG A 243 17.83 -15.29 22.01
N SER A 244 18.01 -15.18 20.69
CA SER A 244 18.98 -14.27 20.06
C SER A 244 18.34 -12.97 19.58
N ALA A 245 17.01 -12.84 19.70
CA ALA A 245 16.30 -11.66 19.25
C ALA A 245 16.64 -10.45 20.13
N PRO A 246 16.91 -9.27 19.53
CA PRO A 246 17.09 -8.05 20.30
C PRO A 246 15.78 -7.68 21.03
N PRO A 247 15.85 -7.00 22.19
CA PRO A 247 14.68 -6.43 22.82
C PRO A 247 13.95 -5.46 21.89
N SER A 248 12.62 -5.45 21.93
CA SER A 248 11.81 -4.55 21.11
C SER A 248 12.00 -3.09 21.52
N GLY A 249 12.01 -2.18 20.54
CA GLY A 249 11.95 -0.74 20.80
C GLY A 249 10.56 -0.26 21.28
N PRO A 250 10.42 1.02 21.63
CA PRO A 250 9.17 1.60 22.17
C PRO A 250 7.92 1.43 21.27
N PHE A 251 8.11 1.37 19.95
CA PHE A 251 7.06 1.19 18.94
C PHE A 251 7.14 -0.16 18.23
N GLU A 252 7.83 -1.13 18.84
CA GLU A 252 7.94 -2.49 18.32
C GLU A 252 7.38 -3.46 19.35
N ARG A 253 6.77 -4.55 18.89
CA ARG A 253 6.25 -5.59 19.78
C ARG A 253 6.68 -6.97 19.32
N THR A 254 6.80 -7.87 20.28
CA THR A 254 7.11 -9.27 20.05
C THR A 254 5.98 -10.14 20.58
N VAL A 255 5.45 -11.00 19.72
CA VAL A 255 4.47 -12.04 20.08
C VAL A 255 5.12 -13.40 19.85
N VAL A 256 4.87 -14.34 20.74
CA VAL A 256 5.29 -15.73 20.62
C VAL A 256 4.05 -16.59 20.61
N LEU A 257 3.79 -17.26 19.47
CA LEU A 257 2.69 -18.21 19.33
C LEU A 257 3.22 -19.61 19.55
N SER A 258 2.55 -20.39 20.40
CA SER A 258 2.87 -21.79 20.62
C SER A 258 1.60 -22.60 20.77
N ASP A 259 1.56 -23.75 20.08
CA ASP A 259 0.54 -24.76 20.32
C ASP A 259 0.87 -25.56 21.58
N ASN A 260 -0.05 -25.58 22.55
CA ASN A 260 0.00 -26.44 23.73
C ASN A 260 -1.37 -26.51 24.43
N THR A 261 -1.48 -27.36 25.47
CA THR A 261 -2.73 -27.58 26.20
C THR A 261 -3.08 -26.51 27.24
N ASP A 262 -2.15 -25.59 27.53
CA ASP A 262 -2.33 -24.55 28.55
C ASP A 262 -2.64 -23.21 27.85
N ALA A 263 -3.91 -22.98 27.54
CA ALA A 263 -4.34 -21.77 26.87
C ALA A 263 -4.14 -20.52 27.73
N GLY A 264 -3.68 -19.43 27.12
CA GLY A 264 -3.56 -18.13 27.80
C GLY A 264 -2.73 -17.11 27.02
N ALA A 265 -2.78 -15.88 27.51
CA ALA A 265 -1.92 -14.78 27.08
C ALA A 265 -1.10 -14.29 28.29
N GLU A 266 0.23 -14.19 28.16
CA GLU A 266 1.12 -13.78 29.25
C GLU A 266 2.25 -12.86 28.78
N LEU A 267 2.51 -11.79 29.53
CA LEU A 267 3.66 -10.90 29.34
C LEU A 267 4.89 -11.41 30.07
N ILE A 268 5.94 -11.69 29.30
CA ILE A 268 7.26 -12.07 29.79
C ILE A 268 8.24 -10.92 29.58
N PHE A 269 9.05 -10.62 30.60
CA PHE A 269 10.06 -9.56 30.57
C PHE A 269 11.45 -10.19 30.48
N PRO A 270 11.95 -10.51 29.27
CA PRO A 270 13.24 -11.18 29.12
C PRO A 270 14.40 -10.27 29.54
N VAL A 271 14.24 -8.95 29.37
CA VAL A 271 15.20 -7.92 29.77
C VAL A 271 14.47 -6.88 30.63
N PRO A 272 15.04 -6.46 31.77
CA PRO A 272 14.48 -5.37 32.57
C PRO A 272 14.41 -4.07 31.76
N ASP A 273 13.40 -3.26 32.03
CA ASP A 273 13.21 -1.93 31.45
C ASP A 273 13.15 -1.89 29.90
N THR A 274 12.73 -3.00 29.28
CA THR A 274 12.35 -3.06 27.87
C THR A 274 10.90 -3.51 27.73
N PRO A 275 10.24 -3.24 26.59
CA PRO A 275 8.95 -3.85 26.26
C PRO A 275 8.96 -5.39 26.44
N PRO A 276 7.88 -5.96 26.99
CA PRO A 276 7.74 -7.40 27.18
C PRO A 276 7.49 -8.13 25.86
N GLN A 277 7.68 -9.45 25.88
CA GLN A 277 7.19 -10.38 24.88
C GLN A 277 5.82 -10.90 25.32
N LEU A 278 4.84 -10.92 24.42
CA LEU A 278 3.53 -11.52 24.68
C LEU A 278 3.52 -12.96 24.19
N TYR A 279 3.38 -13.90 25.11
CA TYR A 279 3.19 -15.31 24.82
C TYR A 279 1.71 -15.58 24.69
N ILE A 280 1.32 -16.20 23.58
CA ILE A 280 -0.05 -16.65 23.33
C ILE A 280 -0.01 -18.15 23.08
N THR A 281 -0.69 -18.89 23.94
CA THR A 281 -0.68 -20.34 23.96
C THR A 281 -2.10 -20.91 23.92
N GLY A 282 -2.22 -22.16 23.51
CA GLY A 282 -3.48 -22.89 23.39
C GLY A 282 -3.43 -23.86 22.21
N SER A 283 -4.54 -24.55 21.95
CA SER A 283 -4.68 -25.44 20.80
C SER A 283 -6.05 -25.22 20.13
N GLY A 284 -6.17 -25.53 18.84
CA GLY A 284 -7.39 -25.33 18.06
C GLY A 284 -8.01 -23.94 18.23
N SER A 285 -9.31 -23.91 18.55
CA SER A 285 -10.05 -22.67 18.76
C SER A 285 -9.56 -21.85 19.97
N GLU A 286 -8.99 -22.48 21.00
CA GLU A 286 -8.55 -21.76 22.20
C GLU A 286 -7.36 -20.84 21.88
N LEU A 287 -6.44 -21.27 21.02
CA LEU A 287 -5.32 -20.45 20.54
C LEU A 287 -5.84 -19.23 19.75
N LEU A 288 -6.88 -19.42 18.94
CA LEU A 288 -7.53 -18.34 18.19
C LEU A 288 -8.24 -17.36 19.11
N ASP A 289 -8.93 -17.84 20.13
CA ASP A 289 -9.58 -16.99 21.13
C ASP A 289 -8.57 -16.12 21.88
N GLN A 290 -7.43 -16.69 22.28
CA GLN A 290 -6.34 -15.93 22.92
C GLN A 290 -5.73 -14.90 21.96
N THR A 291 -5.56 -15.27 20.70
CA THR A 291 -5.01 -14.38 19.67
C THR A 291 -5.90 -13.17 19.43
N ARG A 292 -7.22 -13.36 19.40
CA ARG A 292 -8.19 -12.29 19.21
C ARG A 292 -8.32 -11.35 20.40
N LEU A 293 -7.81 -11.74 21.58
CA LEU A 293 -7.87 -10.91 22.78
C LEU A 293 -7.21 -9.54 22.54
N ILE A 294 -6.02 -9.52 21.95
CA ILE A 294 -5.11 -8.37 21.99
C ILE A 294 -5.60 -7.13 21.27
N THR A 295 -6.43 -7.29 20.25
CA THR A 295 -7.03 -6.20 19.46
C THR A 295 -8.52 -6.05 19.77
N SER A 296 -9.04 -6.83 20.72
CA SER A 296 -10.44 -6.73 21.11
C SER A 296 -10.66 -5.58 22.10
N PRO A 297 -11.86 -5.00 22.14
CA PRO A 297 -12.24 -4.06 23.20
C PRO A 297 -12.18 -4.65 24.62
N VAL A 298 -12.11 -5.98 24.76
CA VAL A 298 -11.97 -6.65 26.05
C VAL A 298 -10.53 -6.59 26.55
N ALA A 299 -9.55 -6.33 25.68
CA ALA A 299 -8.14 -6.12 26.06
C ALA A 299 -7.99 -5.01 27.10
N ASP A 300 -8.83 -3.97 27.05
CA ASP A 300 -8.82 -2.84 28.00
C ASP A 300 -9.10 -3.28 29.44
N LEU A 301 -9.77 -4.43 29.62
CA LEU A 301 -10.05 -5.02 30.93
C LEU A 301 -8.90 -5.92 31.43
N ALA A 302 -7.95 -6.28 30.57
CA ALA A 302 -6.80 -7.13 30.89
C ALA A 302 -5.67 -6.32 31.56
N VAL A 303 -5.99 -5.75 32.72
CA VAL A 303 -5.11 -4.89 33.54
C VAL A 303 -4.06 -5.67 34.36
N THR A 304 -3.79 -6.91 33.97
CA THR A 304 -2.79 -7.81 34.57
C THR A 304 -1.79 -8.29 33.51
N ARG A 305 -0.71 -8.95 33.95
CA ARG A 305 0.30 -9.51 33.04
C ARG A 305 -0.17 -10.74 32.28
N GLY A 306 -1.14 -11.45 32.84
CA GLY A 306 -1.75 -12.63 32.24
C GLY A 306 -3.25 -12.45 32.08
N ALA A 307 -3.82 -13.06 31.06
CA ALA A 307 -5.25 -13.13 30.82
C ALA A 307 -5.60 -14.45 30.12
N LEU A 308 -6.86 -14.87 30.29
CA LEU A 308 -7.44 -15.99 29.58
C LEU A 308 -8.69 -15.48 28.87
N ALA A 309 -8.67 -15.49 27.54
CA ALA A 309 -9.82 -15.22 26.72
C ALA A 309 -10.73 -16.45 26.69
N GLY A 310 -12.03 -16.23 26.87
CA GLY A 310 -13.04 -17.26 26.62
C GLY A 310 -13.41 -17.32 25.13
N PRO A 311 -14.21 -18.33 24.74
CA PRO A 311 -14.70 -18.48 23.38
C PRO A 311 -15.35 -17.21 22.85
N ARG A 312 -14.77 -16.66 21.78
CA ARG A 312 -15.30 -15.46 21.13
C ARG A 312 -15.28 -15.62 19.63
N VAL A 313 -16.46 -15.90 19.09
CA VAL A 313 -16.73 -15.75 17.66
C VAL A 313 -17.08 -14.28 17.41
N PRO A 314 -16.33 -13.55 16.58
CA PRO A 314 -16.73 -12.22 16.15
C PRO A 314 -18.15 -12.28 15.56
N PRO A 315 -19.04 -11.34 15.90
CA PRO A 315 -20.38 -11.33 15.32
C PRO A 315 -20.27 -11.24 13.79
N ALA A 316 -21.00 -12.08 13.06
CA ALA A 316 -21.07 -11.98 11.62
C ALA A 316 -21.81 -10.69 11.25
N VAL A 317 -21.09 -9.72 10.71
CA VAL A 317 -21.68 -8.50 10.14
C VAL A 317 -22.05 -8.82 8.70
N LEU A 318 -23.34 -9.04 8.44
CA LEU A 318 -23.84 -9.24 7.09
C LEU A 318 -23.81 -7.90 6.35
N ALA A 319 -23.19 -7.88 5.18
CA ALA A 319 -23.25 -6.75 4.27
C ALA A 319 -24.71 -6.55 3.81
N PRO A 320 -25.31 -5.37 4.03
CA PRO A 320 -26.67 -5.13 3.59
C PRO A 320 -26.71 -4.93 2.07
N ASN A 321 -27.83 -5.27 1.43
CA ASN A 321 -28.06 -4.96 0.02
C ASN A 321 -28.33 -3.45 -0.21
N SER A 322 -28.55 -2.68 0.85
CA SER A 322 -28.83 -1.25 0.81
C SER A 322 -28.17 -0.55 2.00
N THR A 323 -27.47 0.56 1.75
CA THR A 323 -26.76 1.36 2.76
C THR A 323 -26.82 2.84 2.38
N THR A 324 -26.38 3.74 3.26
CA THR A 324 -26.25 5.18 2.95
C THR A 324 -24.79 5.62 2.92
N LEU A 325 -24.50 6.79 2.34
CA LEU A 325 -23.17 7.40 2.40
C LEU A 325 -22.73 7.67 3.85
N ASP A 326 -23.65 8.07 4.73
CA ASP A 326 -23.39 8.23 6.17
C ASP A 326 -22.99 6.89 6.81
N ALA A 327 -23.70 5.80 6.51
CA ALA A 327 -23.40 4.48 7.07
C ALA A 327 -22.10 3.85 6.54
N LEU A 328 -21.57 4.38 5.42
CA LEU A 328 -20.27 4.02 4.87
C LEU A 328 -19.15 4.98 5.31
N ASP A 329 -19.39 5.90 6.26
CA ASP A 329 -18.42 6.92 6.68
C ASP A 329 -17.89 7.77 5.51
N ILE A 330 -18.74 8.05 4.51
CA ILE A 330 -18.48 9.00 3.43
C ILE A 330 -19.10 10.36 3.78
N GLY A 331 -20.33 10.35 4.30
CA GLY A 331 -21.06 11.55 4.69
C GLY A 331 -21.55 12.41 3.52
N THR A 332 -21.98 13.64 3.83
CA THR A 332 -22.36 14.65 2.83
C THR A 332 -21.14 15.18 2.08
N VAL A 333 -21.19 15.16 0.75
CA VAL A 333 -20.10 15.64 -0.11
C VAL A 333 -20.56 16.90 -0.84
N THR A 334 -19.85 18.00 -0.64
CA THR A 334 -20.06 19.25 -1.38
C THR A 334 -18.87 19.55 -2.26
N GLY A 335 -19.13 19.97 -3.50
CA GLY A 335 -18.11 20.35 -4.44
C GLY A 335 -18.54 21.49 -5.36
N ALA A 336 -17.56 22.12 -6.00
CA ALA A 336 -17.76 23.30 -6.84
C ALA A 336 -16.82 23.25 -8.07
N PRO A 337 -17.30 22.95 -9.29
CA PRO A 337 -18.67 22.56 -9.67
C PRO A 337 -18.96 21.05 -9.59
N THR A 338 -18.01 20.25 -9.09
CA THR A 338 -18.10 18.79 -9.07
C THR A 338 -17.99 18.27 -7.64
N ALA A 339 -18.95 17.43 -7.24
CA ALA A 339 -18.87 16.62 -6.03
C ALA A 339 -18.48 15.19 -6.40
N SER A 340 -17.46 14.65 -5.74
CA SER A 340 -16.87 13.34 -6.02
C SER A 340 -17.15 12.37 -4.87
N VAL A 341 -17.91 11.32 -5.14
CA VAL A 341 -18.25 10.27 -4.17
C VAL A 341 -17.40 9.03 -4.46
N ALA A 342 -16.47 8.70 -3.56
CA ALA A 342 -15.66 7.50 -3.68
C ALA A 342 -16.39 6.29 -3.06
N LEU A 343 -16.81 5.36 -3.91
CA LEU A 343 -17.47 4.11 -3.52
C LEU A 343 -16.42 3.01 -3.38
N ASP A 344 -16.00 2.75 -2.15
CA ASP A 344 -15.07 1.68 -1.80
C ASP A 344 -15.83 0.37 -1.53
N GLN A 345 -15.59 -0.65 -2.36
CA GLN A 345 -16.28 -1.94 -2.22
C GLN A 345 -15.95 -2.65 -0.89
N THR A 346 -14.79 -2.39 -0.28
CA THR A 346 -14.44 -2.98 1.01
C THR A 346 -15.33 -2.46 2.14
N ARG A 347 -15.85 -1.23 2.01
CA ARG A 347 -16.82 -0.66 2.95
C ARG A 347 -18.20 -1.30 2.82
N LEU A 348 -18.58 -1.81 1.64
CA LEU A 348 -19.79 -2.62 1.46
C LEU A 348 -19.68 -3.97 2.17
N GLY A 349 -18.46 -4.51 2.28
CA GLY A 349 -18.14 -5.68 3.08
C GLY A 349 -18.41 -7.03 2.42
N ARG A 350 -18.54 -7.04 1.10
CA ARG A 350 -18.61 -8.22 0.23
C ARG A 350 -18.25 -7.80 -1.20
N SER A 351 -18.04 -8.78 -2.08
CA SER A 351 -18.06 -8.54 -3.53
C SER A 351 -19.43 -8.03 -3.94
N ALA A 352 -19.49 -6.85 -4.56
CA ALA A 352 -20.74 -6.21 -4.94
C ALA A 352 -20.92 -6.20 -6.46
N ALA A 353 -22.13 -6.47 -6.91
CA ALA A 353 -22.54 -6.29 -8.30
C ALA A 353 -23.81 -5.43 -8.37
N ASP A 354 -24.15 -5.02 -9.59
CA ASP A 354 -25.37 -4.30 -9.94
C ASP A 354 -25.59 -3.08 -9.03
N VAL A 355 -24.53 -2.29 -8.87
CA VAL A 355 -24.53 -1.15 -7.95
C VAL A 355 -25.44 -0.05 -8.51
N SER A 356 -26.38 0.41 -7.69
CA SER A 356 -27.24 1.55 -8.01
C SER A 356 -27.18 2.59 -6.90
N VAL A 357 -27.19 3.87 -7.27
CA VAL A 357 -27.04 4.99 -6.33
C VAL A 357 -28.24 5.93 -6.46
N HIS A 358 -28.97 6.13 -5.36
CA HIS A 358 -29.98 7.16 -5.22
C HIS A 358 -29.33 8.43 -4.69
N LEU A 359 -29.00 9.34 -5.60
CA LEU A 359 -28.43 10.62 -5.29
C LEU A 359 -29.52 11.58 -4.82
N THR A 360 -29.38 12.03 -3.57
CA THR A 360 -30.21 13.10 -2.99
C THR A 360 -29.32 14.27 -2.61
N GLY A 361 -29.85 15.49 -2.70
CA GLY A 361 -29.12 16.68 -2.28
C GLY A 361 -29.55 17.93 -3.02
N SER A 362 -28.59 18.80 -3.30
CA SER A 362 -28.86 20.10 -3.91
C SER A 362 -27.75 20.56 -4.85
N TYR A 363 -28.09 21.49 -5.73
CA TYR A 363 -27.15 22.19 -6.57
C TYR A 363 -27.57 23.66 -6.64
N THR A 364 -26.63 24.57 -6.98
CA THR A 364 -26.99 25.98 -7.20
C THR A 364 -28.12 26.07 -8.23
N PRO A 365 -29.25 26.73 -8.00
CA PRO A 365 -30.33 26.84 -8.99
C PRO A 365 -29.94 27.56 -10.29
N GLY A 366 -30.62 27.24 -11.39
CA GLY A 366 -30.52 27.93 -12.68
C GLY A 366 -30.25 27.01 -13.87
N ALA A 367 -30.60 27.47 -15.07
CA ALA A 367 -30.46 26.72 -16.32
C ALA A 367 -29.03 26.16 -16.55
N GLY A 368 -28.95 24.87 -16.87
CA GLY A 368 -27.70 24.17 -17.12
C GLY A 368 -27.92 22.65 -17.24
N SER A 369 -26.88 21.87 -16.98
CA SER A 369 -26.98 20.41 -16.86
C SER A 369 -26.27 19.88 -15.62
N LEU A 370 -26.76 18.76 -15.11
CA LEU A 370 -26.06 17.90 -14.17
C LEU A 370 -25.55 16.69 -14.94
N THR A 371 -24.28 16.35 -14.78
CA THR A 371 -23.66 15.21 -15.44
C THR A 371 -23.05 14.31 -14.38
N ALA A 372 -23.38 13.03 -14.43
CA ALA A 372 -22.80 12.01 -13.56
C ALA A 372 -21.83 11.13 -14.35
N THR A 373 -20.60 10.99 -13.87
CA THR A 373 -19.50 10.29 -14.54
C THR A 373 -18.74 9.35 -13.62
N ILE A 374 -18.18 8.30 -14.20
CA ILE A 374 -17.10 7.49 -13.60
C ILE A 374 -15.92 7.57 -14.57
N GLY A 375 -14.80 8.12 -14.11
CA GLY A 375 -13.68 8.44 -15.00
C GLY A 375 -14.16 9.29 -16.18
N ASP A 376 -13.90 8.83 -17.40
CA ASP A 376 -14.33 9.51 -18.64
C ASP A 376 -15.73 9.09 -19.12
N ARG A 377 -16.36 8.09 -18.49
CA ARG A 377 -17.66 7.56 -18.91
C ARG A 377 -18.79 8.36 -18.27
N THR A 378 -19.64 8.96 -19.11
CA THR A 378 -20.90 9.55 -18.68
C THR A 378 -21.94 8.46 -18.44
N LEU A 379 -22.50 8.42 -17.22
CA LEU A 379 -23.58 7.51 -16.85
C LEU A 379 -24.95 8.13 -17.12
N ALA A 380 -25.12 9.40 -16.74
CA ALA A 380 -26.38 10.12 -16.85
C ALA A 380 -26.15 11.62 -17.06
N VAL A 381 -27.10 12.26 -17.74
CA VAL A 381 -27.18 13.71 -17.87
C VAL A 381 -28.61 14.15 -17.58
N TRP A 382 -28.77 15.10 -16.68
CA TRP A 382 -30.06 15.70 -16.32
C TRP A 382 -30.03 17.21 -16.54
N THR A 383 -31.21 17.81 -16.69
CA THR A 383 -31.36 19.26 -16.77
C THR A 383 -31.19 19.87 -15.38
N ALA A 384 -30.37 20.91 -15.25
CA ALA A 384 -30.33 21.75 -14.06
C ALA A 384 -31.40 22.86 -14.20
N ASP A 385 -32.24 23.02 -13.18
CA ASP A 385 -33.36 23.95 -13.16
C ASP A 385 -33.31 24.91 -11.96
N ASP A 386 -34.36 25.73 -11.83
CA ASP A 386 -34.46 26.76 -10.79
C ASP A 386 -34.83 26.19 -9.40
N THR A 387 -35.07 24.88 -9.26
CA THR A 387 -35.36 24.26 -7.95
C THR A 387 -34.09 23.98 -7.16
N GLY A 388 -32.97 23.72 -7.85
CA GLY A 388 -31.70 23.35 -7.22
C GLY A 388 -31.73 22.03 -6.45
N ARG A 389 -32.69 21.12 -6.73
CA ARG A 389 -32.87 19.88 -5.98
C ARG A 389 -32.35 18.67 -6.76
N LEU A 390 -31.45 17.90 -6.16
CA LEU A 390 -30.96 16.62 -6.71
C LEU A 390 -31.74 15.46 -6.09
N ASP A 391 -32.33 14.63 -6.93
CA ASP A 391 -33.11 13.44 -6.54
C ASP A 391 -33.19 12.50 -7.76
N GLN A 392 -32.16 11.67 -7.94
CA GLN A 392 -31.97 10.85 -9.13
C GLN A 392 -31.37 9.49 -8.81
N TRP A 393 -31.76 8.46 -9.57
CA TRP A 393 -31.12 7.15 -9.55
C TRP A 393 -30.12 7.02 -10.68
N ILE A 394 -29.00 6.35 -10.41
CA ILE A 394 -27.99 5.96 -11.39
C ILE A 394 -27.62 4.49 -11.18
N ASP A 395 -27.62 3.71 -12.25
CA ASP A 395 -27.01 2.37 -12.25
C ASP A 395 -25.55 2.46 -12.72
N ILE A 396 -24.66 1.82 -11.98
CA ILE A 396 -23.24 1.71 -12.31
C ILE A 396 -23.02 0.34 -12.97
N PRO A 397 -22.63 0.29 -14.27
CA PRO A 397 -22.36 -0.97 -14.93
C PRO A 397 -21.22 -1.72 -14.25
N ASN A 398 -21.34 -3.05 -14.10
CA ASN A 398 -20.33 -3.90 -13.46
C ASN A 398 -18.92 -3.77 -14.09
N ALA A 399 -18.83 -3.41 -15.38
CA ALA A 399 -17.56 -3.17 -16.07
C ALA A 399 -16.86 -1.86 -15.66
N GLU A 400 -17.58 -0.93 -15.04
CA GLU A 400 -17.06 0.34 -14.52
C GLU A 400 -16.76 0.26 -13.02
N LEU A 401 -17.10 -0.85 -12.38
CA LEU A 401 -16.73 -1.09 -10.99
C LEU A 401 -15.24 -1.37 -10.92
N ASP A 402 -14.61 -0.75 -9.94
CA ASP A 402 -13.26 -1.03 -9.48
C ASP A 402 -13.30 -1.15 -7.94
N ARG A 403 -12.17 -1.44 -7.30
CA ARG A 403 -12.03 -1.46 -5.84
C ARG A 403 -12.56 -0.18 -5.21
N ILE A 404 -12.20 0.96 -5.80
CA ILE A 404 -12.73 2.29 -5.44
C ILE A 404 -13.29 2.92 -6.71
N THR A 405 -14.61 2.97 -6.81
CA THR A 405 -15.32 3.57 -7.93
C THR A 405 -15.69 5.01 -7.59
N THR A 406 -15.12 5.99 -8.29
CA THR A 406 -15.44 7.41 -8.02
C THR A 406 -16.56 7.90 -8.93
N LEU A 407 -17.69 8.25 -8.32
CA LEU A 407 -18.83 8.87 -8.99
C LEU A 407 -18.73 10.39 -8.86
N ASP A 408 -18.52 11.07 -9.98
CA ASP A 408 -18.46 12.52 -10.07
C ASP A 408 -19.80 13.08 -10.55
N VAL A 409 -20.37 14.01 -9.78
CA VAL A 409 -21.57 14.75 -10.17
C VAL A 409 -21.18 16.20 -10.39
N THR A 410 -21.28 16.65 -11.65
CA THR A 410 -20.88 18.00 -12.07
C THR A 410 -22.08 18.83 -12.49
N VAL A 411 -22.18 20.06 -11.98
CA VAL A 411 -23.13 21.05 -12.48
C VAL A 411 -22.46 21.96 -13.51
N SER A 412 -22.95 21.94 -14.75
CA SER A 412 -22.44 22.77 -15.84
C SER A 412 -23.46 23.83 -16.26
N ARG A 413 -22.97 25.02 -16.58
CA ARG A 413 -23.79 26.15 -17.07
C ARG A 413 -23.10 26.83 -18.23
N SER A 414 -23.88 27.19 -19.25
CA SER A 414 -23.41 28.03 -20.34
C SER A 414 -23.15 29.43 -19.82
N SER A 415 -21.88 29.85 -19.77
CA SER A 415 -21.50 31.21 -19.43
C SER A 415 -21.80 32.17 -20.60
N GLU A 416 -23.03 32.66 -20.70
CA GLU A 416 -23.28 33.83 -21.56
C GLU A 416 -22.78 35.10 -20.87
N GLY A 417 -21.54 35.48 -21.19
CA GLY A 417 -21.04 36.85 -21.10
C GLY A 417 -20.79 37.41 -19.69
N SER A 418 -19.52 37.52 -19.31
CA SER A 418 -18.89 38.79 -18.92
C SER A 418 -17.57 38.53 -18.17
N GLY A 419 -16.50 39.20 -18.62
CA GLY A 419 -15.21 39.25 -17.93
C GLY A 419 -15.32 40.02 -16.62
N SER A 420 -15.86 39.36 -15.61
CA SER A 420 -15.99 39.89 -14.26
C SER A 420 -14.93 39.26 -13.35
N ALA A 421 -14.40 40.07 -12.42
CA ALA A 421 -13.30 39.74 -11.53
C ALA A 421 -13.49 38.39 -10.80
N CYS A 422 -12.39 37.73 -10.45
CA CYS A 422 -12.40 36.47 -9.71
C CYS A 422 -13.33 36.57 -8.49
N GLY A 423 -14.42 35.80 -8.52
CA GLY A 423 -15.50 35.86 -7.51
C GLY A 423 -16.85 36.41 -8.00
N ALA A 424 -16.98 36.89 -9.25
CA ALA A 424 -18.25 37.36 -9.80
C ALA A 424 -19.06 36.28 -10.55
N GLN A 425 -18.47 35.10 -10.81
CA GLN A 425 -19.25 33.91 -11.11
C GLN A 425 -19.60 33.27 -9.77
N SER A 426 -20.89 33.20 -9.43
CA SER A 426 -21.33 32.31 -8.35
C SER A 426 -20.82 30.92 -8.71
N ALA A 427 -19.85 30.41 -7.96
CA ALA A 427 -19.35 29.06 -8.16
C ALA A 427 -20.57 28.15 -8.10
N SER A 428 -20.86 27.45 -9.20
CA SER A 428 -21.92 26.47 -9.18
C SER A 428 -21.48 25.38 -8.21
N THR A 429 -22.28 25.13 -7.19
CA THR A 429 -22.03 24.12 -6.17
C THR A 429 -22.98 22.95 -6.40
N VAL A 430 -22.53 21.76 -6.05
CA VAL A 430 -23.35 20.57 -5.91
C VAL A 430 -23.05 19.94 -4.55
N THR A 431 -24.10 19.51 -3.87
CA THR A 431 -24.05 18.82 -2.58
C THR A 431 -24.83 17.53 -2.72
N ILE A 432 -24.19 16.43 -2.38
CA ILE A 432 -24.77 15.09 -2.28
C ILE A 432 -24.92 14.80 -0.79
N ASP A 433 -26.15 14.58 -0.35
CA ASP A 433 -26.46 14.36 1.05
C ASP A 433 -25.97 12.99 1.50
N GLY A 434 -25.46 12.89 2.74
CA GLY A 434 -25.05 11.64 3.36
C GLY A 434 -26.15 10.57 3.45
N ALA A 435 -27.42 11.00 3.40
CA ALA A 435 -28.59 10.14 3.36
C ALA A 435 -28.81 9.45 1.99
N SER A 436 -28.05 9.83 0.95
CA SER A 436 -28.10 9.17 -0.36
C SER A 436 -27.85 7.66 -0.21
N VAL A 437 -28.65 6.87 -0.92
CA VAL A 437 -28.70 5.41 -0.76
C VAL A 437 -27.86 4.73 -1.84
N ILE A 438 -27.15 3.68 -1.46
CA ILE A 438 -26.46 2.77 -2.37
C ILE A 438 -27.10 1.40 -2.23
N GLU A 439 -27.52 0.83 -3.35
CA GLU A 439 -28.01 -0.55 -3.46
C GLU A 439 -26.99 -1.40 -4.21
N SER A 440 -26.84 -2.66 -3.80
CA SER A 440 -25.99 -3.64 -4.47
C SER A 440 -26.52 -5.06 -4.29
N SER A 441 -26.22 -5.93 -5.25
CA SER A 441 -26.39 -7.37 -5.14
C SER A 441 -25.10 -8.05 -4.65
N ASP A 442 -25.25 -9.25 -4.08
CA ASP A 442 -24.11 -10.10 -3.78
C ASP A 442 -23.56 -10.68 -5.09
N SER A 443 -22.24 -10.85 -5.18
CA SER A 443 -21.62 -11.56 -6.29
C SER A 443 -20.74 -12.68 -5.77
N ALA A 444 -21.10 -13.92 -6.08
CA ALA A 444 -20.25 -15.07 -5.81
C ALA A 444 -18.91 -15.02 -6.58
N SER A 445 -18.89 -14.30 -7.70
CA SER A 445 -17.70 -14.09 -8.52
C SER A 445 -17.07 -12.71 -8.30
N PRO A 446 -15.76 -12.55 -8.54
CA PRO A 446 -15.11 -11.25 -8.43
C PRO A 446 -15.62 -10.28 -9.50
N VAL A 447 -16.01 -9.07 -9.08
CA VAL A 447 -16.45 -7.99 -9.98
C VAL A 447 -15.66 -6.71 -9.65
N PRO A 448 -14.82 -6.20 -10.57
CA PRO A 448 -14.39 -6.80 -11.84
C PRO A 448 -13.40 -7.95 -11.62
N LEU A 449 -13.29 -8.92 -12.53
CA LEU A 449 -12.27 -9.96 -12.41
C LEU A 449 -10.86 -9.34 -12.37
N GLY A 450 -9.97 -9.87 -11.52
CA GLY A 450 -8.59 -9.40 -11.38
C GLY A 450 -8.29 -8.70 -10.06
N PHE A 451 -7.16 -8.01 -9.96
CA PHE A 451 -6.74 -7.27 -8.77
C PHE A 451 -7.69 -6.13 -8.37
N GLY A 452 -8.50 -5.60 -9.31
CA GLY A 452 -9.56 -4.63 -9.02
C GLY A 452 -10.67 -5.20 -8.12
N SER A 453 -10.83 -6.54 -8.08
CA SER A 453 -11.74 -7.21 -7.12
C SER A 453 -11.16 -7.46 -5.74
N LEU A 454 -9.86 -7.19 -5.53
CA LEU A 454 -9.19 -7.49 -4.27
C LEU A 454 -9.04 -6.24 -3.41
N PRO A 455 -9.28 -6.33 -2.09
CA PRO A 455 -9.46 -7.56 -1.32
C PRO A 455 -10.92 -8.03 -1.21
N GLN A 456 -11.90 -7.26 -1.68
CA GLN A 456 -13.32 -7.46 -1.37
C GLN A 456 -13.85 -8.85 -1.76
N ALA A 457 -13.38 -9.42 -2.88
CA ALA A 457 -13.77 -10.75 -3.33
C ALA A 457 -13.22 -11.90 -2.45
N LEU A 458 -12.26 -11.60 -1.57
CA LEU A 458 -11.73 -12.51 -0.55
C LEU A 458 -12.30 -12.21 0.85
N THR A 459 -13.32 -11.34 0.97
CA THR A 459 -13.88 -10.93 2.26
C THR A 459 -15.33 -11.41 2.44
N PRO A 460 -15.80 -11.64 3.69
CA PRO A 460 -15.05 -11.55 4.94
C PRO A 460 -14.24 -12.81 5.27
N ARG A 461 -14.61 -13.99 4.75
CA ARG A 461 -13.93 -15.27 5.01
C ARG A 461 -13.15 -15.70 3.78
N VAL A 462 -11.94 -16.20 3.99
CA VAL A 462 -11.06 -16.69 2.93
C VAL A 462 -10.29 -17.92 3.38
N GLY A 463 -10.29 -18.95 2.56
CA GLY A 463 -9.43 -20.12 2.74
C GLY A 463 -7.99 -19.80 2.34
N VAL A 464 -7.01 -20.21 3.12
CA VAL A 464 -5.58 -20.08 2.79
C VAL A 464 -4.98 -21.46 2.65
N ALA A 465 -4.74 -21.89 1.42
CA ALA A 465 -4.16 -23.17 1.11
C ALA A 465 -2.65 -23.05 0.87
N LEU A 466 -1.88 -23.80 1.63
CA LEU A 466 -0.44 -23.92 1.46
C LEU A 466 -0.15 -25.27 0.79
N ALA A 467 0.72 -25.29 -0.22
CA ALA A 467 1.17 -26.56 -0.81
C ALA A 467 1.86 -27.46 0.24
N GLU A 468 2.47 -26.86 1.26
CA GLU A 468 3.02 -27.53 2.42
C GLU A 468 2.95 -26.60 3.64
N ASN A 469 2.56 -27.14 4.80
CA ASN A 469 2.62 -26.45 6.09
C ASN A 469 4.07 -26.35 6.58
N SER A 470 4.78 -25.34 6.07
CA SER A 470 6.16 -25.04 6.42
C SER A 470 6.29 -23.58 6.87
N PHE A 471 7.30 -23.30 7.71
CA PHE A 471 7.59 -21.94 8.17
C PHE A 471 7.68 -20.94 7.01
N VAL A 472 8.38 -21.30 5.91
CA VAL A 472 8.58 -20.40 4.77
C VAL A 472 7.25 -20.09 4.07
N ASN A 473 6.36 -21.07 3.93
CA ASN A 473 5.02 -20.85 3.36
C ASN A 473 4.12 -20.04 4.29
N THR A 474 4.26 -20.20 5.61
CA THR A 474 3.61 -19.32 6.59
C THR A 474 4.05 -17.86 6.43
N VAL A 475 5.35 -17.60 6.22
CA VAL A 475 5.84 -16.23 5.95
C VAL A 475 5.20 -15.66 4.68
N ARG A 476 5.16 -16.41 3.57
CA ARG A 476 4.51 -15.99 2.32
C ARG A 476 3.03 -15.67 2.53
N ALA A 477 2.32 -16.52 3.28
CA ALA A 477 0.92 -16.34 3.59
C ALA A 477 0.66 -15.07 4.41
N VAL A 478 1.47 -14.84 5.44
CA VAL A 478 1.38 -13.64 6.28
C VAL A 478 1.64 -12.37 5.47
N SER A 479 2.64 -12.36 4.59
CA SER A 479 2.91 -11.22 3.70
C SER A 479 1.72 -10.90 2.78
N LEU A 480 1.18 -11.91 2.07
CA LEU A 480 0.04 -11.73 1.17
C LEU A 480 -1.22 -11.27 1.92
N VAL A 481 -1.55 -11.92 3.04
CA VAL A 481 -2.72 -11.56 3.86
C VAL A 481 -2.58 -10.19 4.50
N ASN A 482 -1.37 -9.82 4.97
CA ASN A 482 -1.10 -8.47 5.47
C ASN A 482 -1.31 -7.41 4.38
N GLY A 483 -0.78 -7.65 3.18
CA GLY A 483 -0.97 -6.77 2.02
C GLY A 483 -2.44 -6.56 1.68
N LEU A 484 -3.22 -7.63 1.61
CA LEU A 484 -4.66 -7.59 1.34
C LEU A 484 -5.45 -6.89 2.46
N GLN A 485 -5.15 -7.18 3.73
CA GLN A 485 -5.84 -6.53 4.85
C GLN A 485 -5.61 -5.02 4.88
N ARG A 486 -4.42 -4.53 4.48
CA ARG A 486 -4.13 -3.09 4.37
C ARG A 486 -4.97 -2.36 3.35
N MET A 487 -5.49 -3.09 2.36
CA MET A 487 -6.40 -2.56 1.35
C MET A 487 -7.86 -2.60 1.80
N SER A 488 -8.16 -3.19 2.96
CA SER A 488 -9.51 -3.39 3.47
C SER A 488 -9.74 -2.58 4.74
N THR A 489 -10.87 -1.87 4.81
CA THR A 489 -11.34 -1.26 6.05
C THR A 489 -12.08 -2.24 6.97
N ARG A 490 -12.29 -3.49 6.52
CA ARG A 490 -12.95 -4.54 7.28
C ARG A 490 -12.01 -5.71 7.54
N LEU A 491 -12.17 -6.34 8.69
CA LEU A 491 -11.37 -7.49 9.09
C LEU A 491 -11.62 -8.70 8.16
N MET A 492 -10.56 -9.15 7.51
CA MET A 492 -10.49 -10.44 6.83
C MET A 492 -10.35 -11.57 7.86
N GLN A 493 -11.04 -12.67 7.60
CA GLN A 493 -11.07 -13.88 8.43
C GLN A 493 -10.41 -15.03 7.66
N PRO A 494 -9.07 -15.04 7.55
CA PRO A 494 -8.34 -16.14 6.94
C PRO A 494 -8.44 -17.37 7.82
N HIS A 495 -8.53 -18.54 7.18
CA HIS A 495 -8.40 -19.84 7.82
C HIS A 495 -7.72 -20.81 6.85
N VAL A 496 -6.93 -21.73 7.37
CA VAL A 496 -6.17 -22.68 6.58
C VAL A 496 -7.10 -23.78 6.08
N VAL A 497 -6.97 -24.10 4.80
CA VAL A 497 -7.71 -25.17 4.12
C VAL A 497 -6.76 -25.99 3.27
N GLU A 498 -7.20 -27.18 2.87
CA GLU A 498 -6.46 -28.00 1.91
C GLU A 498 -6.53 -27.39 0.51
N VAL A 499 -5.52 -27.65 -0.33
CA VAL A 499 -5.47 -27.14 -1.72
C VAL A 499 -6.70 -27.57 -2.52
N ASP A 500 -7.13 -28.82 -2.39
CA ASP A 500 -8.32 -29.31 -3.10
C ASP A 500 -9.60 -28.60 -2.67
N GLU A 501 -9.72 -28.22 -1.40
CA GLU A 501 -10.85 -27.47 -0.87
C GLU A 501 -10.84 -26.02 -1.39
N ALA A 502 -9.68 -25.37 -1.42
CA ALA A 502 -9.53 -24.03 -2.01
C ALA A 502 -9.91 -24.01 -3.51
N LEU A 503 -9.53 -25.04 -4.26
CA LEU A 503 -9.74 -25.09 -5.71
C LEU A 503 -11.15 -25.53 -6.12
N ASN A 504 -11.87 -26.27 -5.25
CA ASN A 504 -13.17 -26.85 -5.58
C ASN A 504 -14.30 -26.43 -4.62
N GLY A 505 -14.00 -25.57 -3.65
CA GLY A 505 -14.95 -25.08 -2.66
C GLY A 505 -15.85 -23.96 -3.21
N THR A 506 -16.71 -23.45 -2.32
CA THR A 506 -17.57 -22.28 -2.60
C THR A 506 -17.09 -21.02 -1.92
N GLU A 507 -16.10 -21.13 -1.02
CA GLU A 507 -15.47 -19.99 -0.37
C GLU A 507 -14.31 -19.46 -1.24
N PRO A 508 -14.05 -18.16 -1.22
CA PRO A 508 -12.87 -17.62 -1.90
C PRO A 508 -11.60 -18.09 -1.20
N ALA A 509 -10.50 -18.20 -1.95
CA ALA A 509 -9.25 -18.74 -1.42
C ALA A 509 -7.99 -18.07 -1.95
N ILE A 510 -6.93 -18.13 -1.13
CA ILE A 510 -5.55 -17.83 -1.50
C ILE A 510 -4.78 -19.14 -1.53
N VAL A 511 -4.20 -19.48 -2.68
CA VAL A 511 -3.38 -20.69 -2.87
C VAL A 511 -1.93 -20.29 -3.02
N ILE A 512 -1.06 -20.86 -2.19
CA ILE A 512 0.38 -20.61 -2.20
C ILE A 512 1.10 -21.89 -2.60
N ALA A 513 1.52 -21.93 -3.86
CA ALA A 513 2.19 -23.06 -4.50
C ALA A 513 3.56 -22.62 -5.03
N PRO A 514 4.54 -22.37 -4.15
CA PRO A 514 5.81 -21.73 -4.53
C PRO A 514 6.61 -22.53 -5.55
N ASP A 515 6.43 -23.84 -5.65
CA ASP A 515 7.12 -24.70 -6.61
C ASP A 515 6.39 -24.85 -7.96
N GLY A 516 5.22 -24.24 -8.13
CA GLY A 516 4.43 -24.39 -9.36
C GLY A 516 3.59 -25.67 -9.43
N ASN A 517 3.60 -26.49 -8.38
CA ASN A 517 2.81 -27.72 -8.32
C ASN A 517 1.33 -27.39 -8.10
N LEU A 518 0.61 -27.20 -9.20
CA LEU A 518 -0.84 -26.95 -9.23
C LEU A 518 -1.50 -28.03 -10.10
N PRO A 519 -2.77 -28.40 -9.84
CA PRO A 519 -3.49 -29.34 -10.70
C PRO A 519 -3.64 -28.81 -12.13
N ASP A 520 -3.45 -29.68 -13.13
CA ASP A 520 -3.62 -29.33 -14.56
C ASP A 520 -5.04 -28.85 -14.91
N THR A 521 -6.02 -29.14 -14.06
CA THR A 521 -7.41 -28.70 -14.20
C THR A 521 -7.63 -27.24 -13.83
N LEU A 522 -6.64 -26.58 -13.21
CA LEU A 522 -6.74 -25.18 -12.84
C LEU A 522 -6.39 -24.30 -14.03
N GLU A 523 -7.39 -23.60 -14.55
CA GLU A 523 -7.22 -22.61 -15.61
C GLU A 523 -6.75 -21.29 -15.00
N LEU A 524 -5.46 -20.96 -15.20
CA LEU A 524 -4.90 -19.66 -14.86
C LEU A 524 -4.63 -18.85 -16.13
N PRO A 525 -4.76 -17.51 -16.08
CA PRO A 525 -4.43 -16.64 -17.22
C PRO A 525 -3.03 -16.91 -17.78
N VAL A 526 -2.07 -17.19 -16.89
CA VAL A 526 -0.70 -17.59 -17.21
C VAL A 526 -0.43 -18.97 -16.66
N SER A 527 -0.18 -19.91 -17.58
CA SER A 527 0.20 -21.28 -17.27
C SER A 527 1.48 -21.68 -18.01
N SER A 528 2.20 -22.64 -17.43
CA SER A 528 3.41 -23.22 -18.01
C SER A 528 3.08 -24.58 -18.61
N ASN A 529 2.84 -24.64 -19.91
CA ASN A 529 2.60 -25.90 -20.63
C ASN A 529 3.94 -26.58 -20.97
N GLY A 530 4.55 -27.19 -19.94
CA GLY A 530 5.86 -27.83 -20.05
C GLY A 530 7.05 -26.86 -20.09
N ALA A 531 8.27 -27.41 -20.10
CA ALA A 531 9.52 -26.70 -19.86
C ALA A 531 9.96 -25.67 -20.92
N ALA A 532 9.09 -25.23 -21.84
CA ALA A 532 9.46 -24.25 -22.87
C ALA A 532 8.39 -23.23 -23.28
N THR A 533 7.17 -23.27 -22.72
CA THR A 533 6.06 -22.45 -23.23
C THR A 533 5.29 -21.81 -22.09
N LEU A 534 5.37 -20.48 -21.97
CA LEU A 534 4.34 -19.70 -21.30
C LEU A 534 3.15 -19.61 -22.26
N SER A 535 1.96 -19.96 -21.81
CA SER A 535 0.72 -19.61 -22.50
C SER A 535 0.03 -18.51 -21.72
N VAL A 536 -0.30 -17.43 -22.40
CA VAL A 536 -1.28 -16.47 -21.89
C VAL A 536 -2.56 -16.74 -22.64
N THR A 537 -3.59 -17.19 -21.95
CA THR A 537 -4.87 -17.49 -22.59
C THR A 537 -5.73 -16.25 -22.55
N ALA A 538 -6.12 -15.78 -23.73
CA ALA A 538 -6.98 -14.63 -23.92
C ALA A 538 -8.07 -15.05 -24.92
N THR A 539 -9.32 -15.09 -24.47
CA THR A 539 -10.47 -15.50 -25.30
C THR A 539 -11.08 -14.28 -25.94
N ASP A 540 -10.89 -14.09 -27.25
CA ASP A 540 -11.60 -13.03 -27.98
C ASP A 540 -13.10 -13.34 -28.13
N THR A 541 -13.90 -12.39 -28.61
CA THR A 541 -15.35 -12.57 -28.87
C THR A 541 -15.68 -13.64 -29.93
N SER A 542 -14.66 -14.17 -30.62
CA SER A 542 -14.77 -15.25 -31.60
C SER A 542 -14.35 -16.62 -31.04
N GLY A 543 -13.88 -16.68 -29.79
CA GLY A 543 -13.37 -17.90 -29.15
C GLY A 543 -11.95 -18.28 -29.59
N SER A 544 -11.19 -17.37 -30.19
CA SER A 544 -9.81 -17.63 -30.63
C SER A 544 -8.82 -17.26 -29.53
N GLU A 545 -7.94 -18.21 -29.18
CA GLU A 545 -6.89 -18.03 -28.16
C GLU A 545 -5.67 -17.29 -28.75
N THR A 546 -5.25 -16.20 -28.12
CA THR A 546 -3.99 -15.51 -28.48
C THR A 546 -2.82 -16.07 -27.68
N LEU A 547 -1.96 -16.88 -28.29
CA LEU A 547 -0.81 -17.49 -27.63
C LEU A 547 0.47 -16.65 -27.74
N LEU A 548 0.95 -16.08 -26.62
CA LEU A 548 2.30 -15.50 -26.51
C LEU A 548 3.27 -16.53 -25.93
N THR A 549 4.15 -17.12 -26.75
CA THR A 549 5.17 -18.07 -26.30
C THR A 549 6.46 -17.37 -25.86
N LEU A 550 6.85 -17.58 -24.60
CA LEU A 550 8.13 -17.13 -24.03
C LEU A 550 9.01 -18.35 -23.67
N ASP A 551 10.33 -18.20 -23.79
CA ASP A 551 11.31 -19.21 -23.37
C ASP A 551 11.31 -19.35 -21.84
N THR A 552 10.73 -20.44 -21.32
CA THR A 552 10.54 -20.67 -19.87
C THR A 552 11.80 -21.15 -19.14
N ALA A 553 12.96 -21.16 -19.80
CA ALA A 553 14.24 -21.38 -19.13
C ALA A 553 14.59 -20.30 -18.09
N VAL A 554 13.90 -19.16 -18.11
CA VAL A 554 14.05 -18.09 -17.11
C VAL A 554 13.15 -18.39 -15.90
N PRO A 555 13.70 -18.43 -14.68
CA PRO A 555 12.91 -18.49 -13.45
C PRO A 555 11.91 -17.32 -13.39
N PHE A 556 10.68 -17.56 -12.96
CA PHE A 556 9.68 -16.52 -12.78
C PHE A 556 8.73 -16.84 -11.62
N GLY A 557 8.17 -15.79 -11.02
CA GLY A 557 7.10 -15.87 -10.04
C GLY A 557 5.84 -15.19 -10.57
N THR A 558 4.67 -15.67 -10.17
CA THR A 558 3.38 -15.05 -10.49
C THR A 558 2.48 -14.95 -9.28
N VAL A 559 1.68 -13.89 -9.27
CA VAL A 559 0.47 -13.77 -8.45
C VAL A 559 -0.67 -13.53 -9.42
N GLN A 560 -1.69 -14.37 -9.41
CA GLN A 560 -2.79 -14.32 -10.37
C GLN A 560 -4.14 -14.32 -9.64
N VAL A 561 -5.12 -13.63 -10.20
CA VAL A 561 -6.49 -13.63 -9.71
C VAL A 561 -7.37 -14.29 -10.76
N ALA A 562 -8.12 -15.30 -10.33
CA ALA A 562 -9.01 -16.07 -11.17
C ALA A 562 -10.30 -16.39 -10.39
N SER A 563 -11.16 -17.20 -11.00
CA SER A 563 -12.27 -17.84 -10.31
C SER A 563 -12.08 -19.34 -10.36
N ASN A 564 -12.48 -20.02 -9.30
CA ASN A 564 -12.56 -21.47 -9.30
C ASN A 564 -13.77 -21.96 -10.15
N PRO A 565 -13.89 -23.27 -10.44
CA PRO A 565 -14.99 -23.78 -11.28
C PRO A 565 -16.41 -23.50 -10.74
N ASN A 566 -16.55 -23.21 -9.44
CA ASN A 566 -17.82 -22.83 -8.82
C ASN A 566 -18.07 -21.31 -8.83
N GLY A 567 -17.14 -20.54 -9.40
CA GLY A 567 -17.21 -19.10 -9.53
C GLY A 567 -16.62 -18.30 -8.36
N ALA A 568 -16.11 -18.95 -7.29
CA ALA A 568 -15.54 -18.25 -6.14
C ALA A 568 -14.16 -17.66 -6.48
N ALA A 569 -13.82 -16.52 -5.88
CA ALA A 569 -12.57 -15.82 -6.11
C ALA A 569 -11.35 -16.66 -5.69
N LEU A 570 -10.34 -16.71 -6.54
CA LEU A 570 -9.10 -17.43 -6.29
C LEU A 570 -7.90 -16.52 -6.54
N MET A 571 -7.05 -16.37 -5.54
CA MET A 571 -5.74 -15.73 -5.69
C MET A 571 -4.65 -16.80 -5.62
N VAL A 572 -3.85 -16.94 -6.66
CA VAL A 572 -2.80 -17.98 -6.75
C VAL A 572 -1.43 -17.34 -6.81
N ALA A 573 -0.62 -17.60 -5.79
CA ALA A 573 0.79 -17.21 -5.70
C ALA A 573 1.67 -18.42 -6.02
N SER A 574 2.40 -18.38 -7.13
CA SER A 574 3.10 -19.53 -7.70
C SER A 574 4.38 -19.15 -8.45
N SER A 575 5.09 -20.14 -8.99
CA SER A 575 6.29 -19.96 -9.80
C SER A 575 6.43 -21.09 -10.84
N ASN A 576 7.43 -21.05 -11.70
CA ASN A 576 7.81 -22.17 -12.57
C ASN A 576 8.82 -23.14 -11.93
N GLY A 577 8.67 -23.47 -10.66
CA GLY A 577 9.67 -24.25 -9.90
C GLY A 577 10.83 -23.39 -9.38
N ALA A 578 10.60 -22.08 -9.23
CA ALA A 578 11.54 -21.12 -8.70
C ALA A 578 10.95 -20.33 -7.51
N PRO A 579 10.80 -20.95 -6.32
CA PRO A 579 10.26 -20.29 -5.12
C PRO A 579 10.88 -18.94 -4.79
N ALA A 580 12.20 -18.80 -4.99
CA ALA A 580 12.90 -17.53 -4.74
C ALA A 580 12.37 -16.37 -5.60
N GLN A 581 11.86 -16.64 -6.80
CA GLN A 581 11.26 -15.59 -7.63
C GLN A 581 9.86 -15.19 -7.15
N LEU A 582 9.12 -16.11 -6.54
CA LEU A 582 7.90 -15.75 -5.84
C LEU A 582 8.23 -14.91 -4.57
N ASP A 583 9.29 -15.27 -3.85
CA ASP A 583 9.74 -14.49 -2.68
C ASP A 583 10.15 -13.06 -3.05
N ASP A 584 10.91 -12.89 -4.13
CA ASP A 584 11.28 -11.58 -4.66
C ASP A 584 10.03 -10.76 -5.04
N LEU A 585 9.01 -11.42 -5.61
CA LEU A 585 7.75 -10.78 -6.00
C LEU A 585 6.91 -10.34 -4.79
N ILE A 586 6.79 -11.19 -3.78
CA ILE A 586 6.08 -10.86 -2.53
C ILE A 586 6.83 -9.77 -1.77
N ALA A 587 8.17 -9.84 -1.71
CA ALA A 587 8.99 -8.79 -1.10
C ALA A 587 8.85 -7.45 -1.84
N TRP A 588 8.70 -7.48 -3.16
CA TRP A 588 8.37 -6.28 -3.94
C TRP A 588 6.99 -5.73 -3.53
N LEU A 589 5.96 -6.57 -3.38
CA LEU A 589 4.65 -6.10 -2.90
C LEU A 589 4.73 -5.48 -1.49
N ASP A 590 5.46 -6.10 -0.57
CA ASP A 590 5.59 -5.66 0.82
C ASP A 590 6.38 -4.35 1.01
N ALA A 591 7.26 -4.01 0.07
CA ALA A 591 8.12 -2.83 0.19
C ALA A 591 7.38 -1.48 0.02
N GLY A 592 6.12 -1.47 -0.44
CA GLY A 592 5.34 -0.24 -0.56
C GLY A 592 3.84 -0.51 -0.65
N THR A 593 3.05 0.14 0.21
CA THR A 593 1.58 0.00 0.23
C THR A 593 0.96 0.38 -1.11
N ASN A 594 1.45 1.43 -1.75
CA ASN A 594 1.00 1.88 -3.07
C ASN A 594 1.13 0.82 -4.17
N ARG A 595 1.99 -0.19 -4.03
CA ARG A 595 2.15 -1.27 -5.02
C ARG A 595 0.92 -2.13 -5.11
N TRP A 596 0.36 -2.52 -3.96
CA TRP A 596 -0.92 -3.22 -3.88
C TRP A 596 -2.07 -2.40 -4.46
N PHE A 597 -2.16 -1.12 -4.09
CA PHE A 597 -3.21 -0.25 -4.61
C PHE A 597 -3.07 0.03 -6.12
N GLY A 598 -1.84 0.00 -6.65
CA GLY A 598 -1.55 0.21 -8.07
C GLY A 598 -1.68 -1.04 -8.94
N LEU A 599 -1.98 -2.22 -8.37
CA LEU A 599 -2.20 -3.42 -9.17
C LEU A 599 -3.45 -3.28 -10.05
N SER A 600 -3.31 -3.68 -11.31
CA SER A 600 -4.36 -3.71 -12.32
C SER A 600 -4.31 -5.01 -13.11
N GLY A 601 -5.36 -5.33 -13.85
CA GLY A 601 -5.47 -6.62 -14.55
C GLY A 601 -5.61 -7.79 -13.57
N ASP A 602 -5.18 -8.98 -13.98
CA ASP A 602 -5.39 -10.25 -13.26
C ASP A 602 -4.10 -11.06 -13.06
N VAL A 603 -2.96 -10.55 -13.54
CA VAL A 603 -1.66 -11.22 -13.42
C VAL A 603 -0.59 -10.22 -13.01
N LEU A 604 0.15 -10.55 -11.96
CA LEU A 604 1.40 -9.91 -11.59
C LEU A 604 2.53 -10.91 -11.88
N PHE A 605 3.48 -10.51 -12.72
CA PHE A 605 4.55 -11.37 -13.23
C PHE A 605 5.92 -10.79 -12.89
N GLY A 606 6.80 -11.60 -12.30
CA GLY A 606 8.16 -11.21 -11.91
C GLY A 606 9.24 -12.14 -12.46
N THR A 607 10.39 -11.58 -12.86
CA THR A 607 11.57 -12.33 -13.32
C THR A 607 12.87 -11.73 -12.75
N PRO A 608 13.97 -12.49 -12.73
CA PRO A 608 15.23 -12.02 -12.18
C PRO A 608 15.73 -10.74 -12.85
N GLY A 609 15.94 -9.70 -12.05
CA GLY A 609 16.57 -8.45 -12.49
C GLY A 609 15.67 -7.52 -13.31
N ALA A 610 14.36 -7.79 -13.39
CA ALA A 610 13.37 -6.90 -13.97
C ALA A 610 12.35 -6.46 -12.91
N GLU A 611 11.74 -5.29 -13.12
CA GLU A 611 10.63 -4.85 -12.29
C GLU A 611 9.37 -5.70 -12.61
N PRO A 612 8.58 -6.10 -11.60
CA PRO A 612 7.33 -6.81 -11.84
C PRO A 612 6.37 -6.04 -12.76
N LEU A 613 5.65 -6.77 -13.62
CA LEU A 613 4.63 -6.22 -14.51
C LEU A 613 3.25 -6.72 -14.14
N THR A 614 2.26 -5.83 -14.22
CA THR A 614 0.84 -6.19 -14.23
C THR A 614 0.36 -6.41 -15.65
N LEU A 615 -0.45 -7.45 -15.86
CA LEU A 615 -1.05 -7.81 -17.13
C LEU A 615 -2.55 -8.06 -16.93
N SER A 616 -3.32 -7.74 -17.96
CA SER A 616 -4.75 -8.04 -18.05
C SER A 616 -4.95 -9.09 -19.15
N SER A 617 -5.49 -10.26 -18.81
CA SER A 617 -5.86 -11.28 -19.80
C SER A 617 -6.85 -10.75 -20.84
N ASN A 618 -7.71 -9.80 -20.47
CA ASN A 618 -8.66 -9.15 -21.38
C ASN A 618 -7.96 -8.22 -22.38
N ASP A 619 -6.94 -7.45 -21.97
CA ASP A 619 -6.24 -6.53 -22.89
C ASP A 619 -5.44 -7.28 -23.97
N LEU A 620 -5.09 -8.53 -23.68
CA LEU A 620 -4.44 -9.44 -24.62
C LEU A 620 -5.40 -10.00 -25.69
N THR A 621 -6.72 -9.78 -25.55
CA THR A 621 -7.74 -10.15 -26.55
C THR A 621 -7.96 -9.12 -27.67
N GLY A 622 -7.34 -7.93 -27.57
CA GLY A 622 -7.51 -6.83 -28.54
C GLY A 622 -8.83 -6.06 -28.38
N PRO A 623 -8.93 -4.81 -28.89
CA PRO A 623 -10.11 -3.97 -28.66
C PRO A 623 -11.36 -4.56 -29.30
N GLN A 624 -12.45 -4.64 -28.53
CA GLN A 624 -13.78 -4.92 -29.06
C GLN A 624 -14.13 -3.83 -30.07
N THR A 625 -14.23 -4.19 -31.35
CA THR A 625 -14.93 -3.34 -32.31
C THR A 625 -16.41 -3.40 -31.99
N ASP A 626 -16.87 -2.46 -31.16
CA ASP A 626 -18.26 -2.05 -31.18
C ASP A 626 -18.60 -1.72 -32.63
N THR A 627 -19.48 -2.53 -33.21
CA THR A 627 -20.01 -2.27 -34.54
C THR A 627 -21.01 -1.12 -34.42
N ALA A 628 -20.49 0.09 -34.24
CA ALA A 628 -21.23 1.29 -34.52
C ALA A 628 -21.41 1.36 -36.03
N ALA A 629 -22.61 1.01 -36.49
CA ALA A 629 -23.02 1.26 -37.86
C ALA A 629 -23.06 2.77 -38.10
N GLN A 630 -22.05 3.35 -38.75
CA GLN A 630 -22.23 4.36 -39.80
C GLN A 630 -20.94 4.82 -40.49
N SER A 631 -21.04 4.83 -41.82
CA SER A 631 -20.36 5.72 -42.78
C SER A 631 -18.90 5.46 -43.16
N GLN A 632 -18.74 5.09 -44.43
CA GLN A 632 -17.49 5.11 -45.19
C GLN A 632 -16.84 6.52 -45.16
N THR A 633 -15.60 6.63 -44.72
CA THR A 633 -14.52 7.29 -45.49
C THR A 633 -13.13 7.05 -44.88
N SER A 634 -12.25 6.52 -45.73
CA SER A 634 -10.79 6.37 -45.69
C SER A 634 -9.96 7.08 -44.60
N ASN A 635 -9.26 6.29 -43.78
CA ASN A 635 -7.80 6.39 -43.62
C ASN A 635 -7.20 5.10 -42.99
N LYS A 636 -7.01 4.07 -43.82
CA LYS A 636 -6.33 2.82 -43.47
C LYS A 636 -4.81 3.01 -43.49
N LEU A 637 -4.20 3.45 -42.39
CA LEU A 637 -2.75 3.23 -42.17
C LEU A 637 -2.22 3.40 -40.74
N VAL A 638 -3.01 3.84 -39.76
CA VAL A 638 -2.48 4.16 -38.42
C VAL A 638 -2.74 3.07 -37.36
N VAL A 639 -3.70 2.16 -37.55
CA VAL A 639 -4.09 1.19 -36.51
C VAL A 639 -3.20 -0.06 -36.46
N PHE A 640 -2.29 -0.28 -37.42
CA PHE A 640 -1.45 -1.49 -37.45
C PHE A 640 -0.20 -1.44 -36.54
N PHE A 641 0.15 -0.29 -35.94
CA PHE A 641 1.41 -0.15 -35.20
C PHE A 641 1.30 -0.17 -33.66
N ALA A 642 0.10 -0.19 -33.08
CA ALA A 642 -0.05 -0.19 -31.62
C ALA A 642 0.16 -1.57 -30.97
N GLY A 643 -0.25 -2.67 -31.62
CA GLY A 643 -0.11 -4.04 -31.07
C GLY A 643 1.26 -4.70 -31.32
N VAL A 644 1.97 -4.30 -32.38
CA VAL A 644 3.26 -4.92 -32.75
C VAL A 644 4.44 -4.28 -31.99
N GLY A 645 4.27 -3.05 -31.48
CA GLY A 645 5.33 -2.31 -30.77
C GLY A 645 5.73 -2.95 -29.42
N VAL A 646 4.76 -3.42 -28.64
CA VAL A 646 5.02 -3.98 -27.30
C VAL A 646 5.69 -5.36 -27.38
N VAL A 647 5.30 -6.18 -28.36
CA VAL A 647 5.88 -7.52 -28.61
C VAL A 647 7.33 -7.43 -29.10
N LEU A 648 7.68 -6.41 -29.89
CA LEU A 648 9.06 -6.19 -30.36
C LEU A 648 9.98 -5.64 -29.27
N ILE A 649 9.46 -4.87 -28.31
CA ILE A 649 10.25 -4.33 -27.18
C ILE A 649 10.57 -5.44 -26.17
N LEU A 650 9.60 -6.31 -25.84
CA LEU A 650 9.82 -7.45 -24.93
C LEU A 650 10.79 -8.49 -25.52
N SER A 651 10.63 -8.85 -26.80
CA SER A 651 11.58 -9.75 -27.47
C SER A 651 12.98 -9.13 -27.63
N GLY A 652 13.06 -7.81 -27.89
CA GLY A 652 14.33 -7.09 -27.98
C GLY A 652 15.13 -7.05 -26.68
N LEU A 653 14.46 -6.79 -25.55
CA LEU A 653 15.11 -6.73 -24.23
C LEU A 653 15.63 -8.10 -23.78
N ILE A 654 14.88 -9.18 -24.05
CA ILE A 654 15.27 -10.55 -23.70
C ILE A 654 16.45 -11.02 -24.58
N VAL A 655 16.43 -10.72 -25.88
CA VAL A 655 17.56 -11.04 -26.79
C VAL A 655 18.83 -10.29 -26.40
N ALA A 656 18.71 -9.01 -26.00
CA ALA A 656 19.86 -8.22 -25.52
C ALA A 656 20.46 -8.81 -24.24
N ALA A 657 19.63 -9.23 -23.28
CA ALA A 657 20.09 -9.88 -22.05
C ALA A 657 20.83 -11.20 -22.33
N ILE A 658 20.32 -12.04 -23.24
CA ILE A 658 20.95 -13.30 -23.63
C ILE A 658 22.32 -13.08 -24.30
N ILE A 659 22.47 -12.04 -25.13
CA ILE A 659 23.74 -11.71 -25.79
C ILE A 659 24.81 -11.26 -24.77
N VAL A 660 24.43 -10.48 -23.76
CA VAL A 660 25.33 -10.02 -22.69
C VAL A 660 25.79 -11.20 -21.82
N VAL A 661 24.90 -12.15 -21.50
CA VAL A 661 25.26 -13.34 -20.71
C VAL A 661 26.14 -14.31 -21.51
N ARG A 662 25.90 -14.50 -22.82
CA ARG A 662 26.73 -15.36 -23.67
C ARG A 662 28.12 -14.79 -23.97
N SER A 663 28.25 -13.47 -24.10
CA SER A 663 29.56 -12.83 -24.34
C SER A 663 30.51 -12.94 -23.14
N ARG A 664 29.96 -12.93 -21.92
CA ARG A 664 30.74 -13.15 -20.68
C ARG A 664 31.24 -14.60 -20.52
N ARG A 665 30.49 -15.59 -21.02
CA ARG A 665 30.91 -17.02 -20.95
C ARG A 665 31.93 -17.44 -22.02
N ARG A 666 32.04 -16.73 -23.15
CA ARG A 666 33.05 -17.01 -24.19
C ARG A 666 34.44 -16.46 -23.88
N SER A 667 34.55 -15.47 -22.99
CA SER A 667 35.85 -14.89 -22.60
C SER A 667 36.64 -15.74 -21.58
N GLN A 668 36.13 -16.91 -21.17
CA GLN A 668 36.81 -17.84 -20.24
C GLN A 668 37.21 -19.19 -20.85
N ARG A 669 37.04 -19.40 -22.17
CA ARG A 669 37.54 -20.59 -22.87
C ARG A 669 38.29 -20.18 -24.14
N GLY A 670 39.55 -19.82 -23.98
CA GLY A 670 40.44 -19.48 -25.09
C GLY A 670 41.85 -19.21 -24.62
N ASN A 671 42.54 -20.23 -24.10
CA ASN A 671 44.00 -20.33 -24.13
C ASN A 671 44.42 -21.76 -23.78
N GLY A 672 44.66 -22.57 -24.82
CA GLY A 672 45.44 -23.80 -24.76
C GLY A 672 46.66 -23.63 -25.68
N PRO A 673 47.87 -24.06 -25.27
CA PRO A 673 49.11 -23.72 -25.96
C PRO A 673 49.39 -24.66 -27.14
N VAL A 674 50.07 -24.12 -28.16
CA VAL A 674 50.74 -24.89 -29.22
C VAL A 674 52.22 -24.51 -29.19
N GLU A 675 53.07 -25.52 -29.05
CA GLU A 675 54.52 -25.52 -29.26
C GLU A 675 54.83 -26.79 -30.08
N PRO A 676 55.89 -26.85 -30.90
CA PRO A 676 56.62 -25.80 -31.62
C PRO A 676 56.27 -25.70 -33.12
#